data_AF-A0AAV2YW21-F1
#
_entry.id   AF-A0AAV2YW21-F1
#
_cell.length_a   1.000
_cell.length_b   1.000
_cell.length_c   1.000
_cell.angle_alpha   90.00
_cell.angle_beta   90.00
_cell.angle_gamma   90.00
#
_symmetry.space_group_name_H-M   'P 1'
#
loop_
_entity.id
_entity.type
_entity.pdbx_description
1 polymer ?
#
loop_
_entity_poly.entity_id
_entity_poly.type
_entity_poly.pdbx_seq_one_letter_code
_entity_poly.pdbx_strand_id
1 'polypeptide(L)'
;MERSGTSSSTQLVVLTLNDVYELFPNVNQVEGVAEMATMLRSVKATLPPEAHVLVTLNGDFLWRCVYDRRDKGVHMVDVVNALGIDFVVVGNHDFDFGSHATEECLKRAAFTTFGSNVRQQDTHQIMSGLTDTAVVNLPNGLRLGLFGVSTTETNKEDNIGADLVVESEIAHAQRCVQQLTDHGVDCVVALTHLTEAEDRVLARTVPGIDVILGGHDHEPMTFFEGSTLVHKSGQDALWLRRIDMIVTKKDRSALSIEPPTFQWQMMRNHGLAPDRQCLELLQAYDAKVAEEDKELGLMECLAITKTLLDGSRHSCRTQECNLGNLVADALRLELGADVGLINGGCIKGETLHPAGLELTKRWLHGILPIPNPIVVSETMYPAGLELTKRWLLGVLPFPNYTVMLRMRAGDLRTVIEALLDHYPTQTTSHPHVSGLHIVFDTTTTPRHKIAAFRRQLEPWSPSQCDIDDNEMLTVATSSYLMSGVRCCQAVFANAEVVRDDALMIDLVESFLRKQKEVAYAANEGRIIYKECRVKMEHPAQQAHVVVLTLNDVYELFPNASQVGGVAEMATLLRTVRATLPPEAHVLVTLNGDFLWRSKYDRRDKGAHMVDVLNALGIDVVVIGNHDFDFGQRTTQECLERAAFTTLGSNVRQKATGQIMSGLTDTAVVNLPNGLQLGLFGVLTTETNKEGNIGADLVVESEIAHAQRCVQQLTDHGVDCVVALTHLKAAEDRVLARTVPGIDVILGGHDHEPMTFFEGSTLVHKSGQDALWLRRIDMIVTKKDRSALSIEPPTFQWQMMRNHGLAPDRQCLELLQAYDAKVAEEDKELGLMECLAITKTLLDGSRHSCRTQECNLGNLVADALRLELGADVGLINGGCIKGETLHPAGLELTKRWLHGILPIPNPIVVLRIPAFHLRAALEALLDHYPAQNAAHPHVSGLHVVFDLGTPPRHEITAFRRQIEPWSPSQDNIDDNEVLTVATSKLVMAGVPCCQAAFAHAEVIRDDALMTGIVESFLRKRGQVAYAANEGRVIYKE
;
A
#
# COMPACT_ATOMS: atom_id res chain seq x y z
N MET A 1 -16.99 -49.15 -20.42
CA MET A 1 -15.78 -48.30 -20.37
C MET A 1 -16.09 -47.03 -21.15
N GLU A 2 -16.81 -46.10 -20.51
CA GLU A 2 -17.00 -44.74 -21.03
C GLU A 2 -15.81 -43.91 -20.56
N ARG A 3 -15.13 -43.24 -21.50
CA ARG A 3 -14.09 -42.26 -21.19
C ARG A 3 -14.79 -40.99 -20.67
N SER A 4 -14.56 -40.65 -19.41
CA SER A 4 -14.87 -39.34 -18.85
C SER A 4 -14.15 -38.25 -19.66
N GLY A 5 -14.89 -37.38 -20.32
CA GLY A 5 -14.34 -36.23 -21.03
C GLY A 5 -13.73 -35.24 -20.04
N THR A 6 -12.41 -35.09 -20.07
CA THR A 6 -11.70 -34.00 -19.39
C THR A 6 -12.01 -32.69 -20.12
N SER A 7 -12.61 -31.72 -19.44
CA SER A 7 -12.72 -30.35 -19.97
C SER A 7 -11.31 -29.76 -20.13
N SER A 8 -11.04 -29.12 -21.27
CA SER A 8 -9.78 -28.43 -21.52
C SER A 8 -9.74 -27.12 -20.72
N SER A 9 -8.85 -27.02 -19.74
CA SER A 9 -8.62 -25.81 -18.93
C SER A 9 -7.17 -25.36 -19.01
N THR A 10 -6.92 -24.07 -18.78
CA THR A 10 -5.56 -23.48 -18.75
C THR A 10 -5.47 -22.46 -17.62
N GLN A 11 -4.39 -22.50 -16.83
CA GLN A 11 -4.09 -21.47 -15.84
C GLN A 11 -3.48 -20.24 -16.53
N LEU A 12 -4.14 -19.10 -16.37
CA LEU A 12 -3.72 -17.79 -16.85
C LEU A 12 -3.40 -16.91 -15.64
N VAL A 13 -2.20 -16.37 -15.59
CA VAL A 13 -1.75 -15.43 -14.56
C VAL A 13 -1.56 -14.07 -15.20
N VAL A 14 -2.30 -13.07 -14.74
CA VAL A 14 -2.15 -11.68 -15.18
C VAL A 14 -1.44 -10.90 -14.08
N LEU A 15 -0.31 -10.29 -14.43
CA LEU A 15 0.45 -9.37 -13.60
C LEU A 15 0.17 -7.95 -14.09
N THR A 16 -0.56 -7.14 -13.35
CA THR A 16 -1.00 -5.83 -13.82
C THR A 16 -0.43 -4.67 -12.99
N LEU A 17 -0.06 -3.61 -13.70
CA LEU A 17 0.38 -2.31 -13.22
C LEU A 17 -0.54 -1.24 -13.80
N ASN A 18 -0.54 -0.05 -13.19
CA ASN A 18 -1.34 1.09 -13.60
C ASN A 18 -0.50 2.36 -13.46
N ASP A 19 -0.78 3.36 -14.31
CA ASP A 19 -0.37 4.76 -14.21
C ASP A 19 1.06 4.97 -13.68
N VAL A 20 2.06 5.09 -14.54
CA VAL A 20 3.48 5.21 -14.12
C VAL A 20 3.97 6.63 -14.36
N TYR A 21 3.97 7.47 -13.32
CA TYR A 21 4.37 8.88 -13.41
C TYR A 21 5.78 9.15 -12.90
N GLU A 22 6.22 8.44 -11.85
CA GLU A 22 7.56 8.61 -11.27
C GLU A 22 8.46 7.39 -11.48
N LEU A 23 9.66 7.65 -12.03
CA LEU A 23 10.71 6.64 -12.22
C LEU A 23 11.69 6.53 -11.04
N PHE A 24 11.76 7.59 -10.24
CA PHE A 24 12.68 7.75 -9.11
C PHE A 24 11.97 8.49 -7.97
N PRO A 25 11.61 7.83 -6.87
CA PRO A 25 11.22 8.57 -5.69
C PRO A 25 12.46 9.10 -4.98
N ASN A 26 12.47 10.43 -4.77
CA ASN A 26 13.61 11.15 -4.25
C ASN A 26 13.75 11.00 -2.71
N VAL A 27 15.01 11.01 -2.26
CA VAL A 27 15.57 11.18 -0.90
C VAL A 27 15.45 10.04 0.15
N ASN A 28 14.47 9.12 0.10
CA ASN A 28 14.30 8.12 1.19
C ASN A 28 14.49 6.62 0.83
N GLN A 29 14.98 6.27 -0.38
CA GLN A 29 15.46 4.92 -0.79
C GLN A 29 14.67 3.69 -0.26
N VAL A 30 13.53 3.29 -0.86
CA VAL A 30 13.03 1.89 -0.70
C VAL A 30 12.03 1.35 -1.75
N GLU A 31 11.54 2.13 -2.73
CA GLU A 31 10.45 1.73 -3.66
C GLU A 31 10.70 2.38 -5.05
N GLY A 32 10.36 1.74 -6.18
CA GLY A 32 10.62 2.31 -7.52
C GLY A 32 10.48 1.32 -8.69
N VAL A 33 10.60 1.81 -9.93
CA VAL A 33 10.42 0.97 -11.14
C VAL A 33 11.51 -0.12 -11.26
N ALA A 34 12.71 0.13 -10.76
CA ALA A 34 13.77 -0.87 -10.71
C ALA A 34 13.45 -2.00 -9.71
N GLU A 35 12.89 -1.67 -8.55
CA GLU A 35 12.41 -2.64 -7.57
C GLU A 35 11.19 -3.40 -8.09
N MET A 36 10.31 -2.73 -8.86
CA MET A 36 9.20 -3.38 -9.55
C MET A 36 9.69 -4.39 -10.59
N ALA A 37 10.76 -4.09 -11.32
CA ALA A 37 11.38 -5.04 -12.23
C ALA A 37 11.86 -6.30 -11.47
N THR A 38 12.53 -6.14 -10.32
CA THR A 38 12.90 -7.26 -9.44
C THR A 38 11.67 -8.05 -8.97
N MET A 39 10.61 -7.35 -8.56
CA MET A 39 9.35 -7.97 -8.14
C MET A 39 8.72 -8.80 -9.27
N LEU A 40 8.56 -8.23 -10.47
CA LEU A 40 8.02 -8.92 -11.63
C LEU A 40 8.81 -10.19 -11.95
N ARG A 41 10.14 -10.12 -11.96
CA ARG A 41 11.00 -11.29 -12.21
C ARG A 41 10.85 -12.34 -11.11
N SER A 42 10.85 -11.92 -9.85
CA SER A 42 10.70 -12.81 -8.69
C SER A 42 9.36 -13.52 -8.69
N VAL A 43 8.27 -12.78 -8.94
CA VAL A 43 6.92 -13.34 -9.02
C VAL A 43 6.85 -14.33 -10.17
N LYS A 44 7.31 -13.96 -11.37
CA LYS A 44 7.35 -14.86 -12.54
C LYS A 44 8.12 -16.16 -12.25
N ALA A 45 9.23 -16.10 -11.52
CA ALA A 45 10.02 -17.27 -11.14
C ALA A 45 9.30 -18.23 -10.19
N THR A 46 8.33 -17.75 -9.41
CA THR A 46 7.51 -18.59 -8.51
C THR A 46 6.30 -19.24 -9.20
N LEU A 47 6.01 -18.91 -10.46
CA LEU A 47 4.83 -19.41 -11.15
C LEU A 47 5.05 -20.84 -11.68
N PRO A 48 4.00 -21.69 -11.70
CA PRO A 48 4.10 -23.02 -12.27
C PRO A 48 4.55 -22.97 -13.74
N PRO A 49 5.40 -23.90 -14.22
CA PRO A 49 5.86 -23.93 -15.61
C PRO A 49 4.74 -23.98 -16.66
N GLU A 50 3.58 -24.52 -16.29
CA GLU A 50 2.37 -24.65 -17.10
C GLU A 50 1.49 -23.39 -17.13
N ALA A 51 1.75 -22.42 -16.26
CA ALA A 51 0.99 -21.18 -16.20
C ALA A 51 1.32 -20.27 -17.39
N HIS A 52 0.29 -19.78 -18.08
CA HIS A 52 0.48 -18.74 -19.08
C HIS A 52 0.47 -17.38 -18.38
N VAL A 53 1.50 -16.56 -18.58
CA VAL A 53 1.68 -15.30 -17.85
C VAL A 53 1.54 -14.13 -18.80
N LEU A 54 0.73 -13.14 -18.44
CA LEU A 54 0.61 -11.86 -19.14
C LEU A 54 0.97 -10.72 -18.19
N VAL A 55 1.68 -9.72 -18.67
CA VAL A 55 1.96 -8.49 -17.93
C VAL A 55 1.32 -7.30 -18.61
N THR A 56 0.53 -6.52 -17.87
CA THR A 56 -0.23 -5.39 -18.42
C THR A 56 0.07 -4.09 -17.70
N LEU A 57 0.00 -2.96 -18.42
CA LEU A 57 0.07 -1.60 -17.87
C LEU A 57 -1.13 -0.79 -18.35
N ASN A 58 -1.92 -0.24 -17.42
CA ASN A 58 -3.18 0.41 -17.77
C ASN A 58 -3.10 1.93 -17.72
N GLY A 59 -2.63 2.54 -18.81
CA GLY A 59 -2.65 4.00 -19.04
C GLY A 59 -1.53 4.80 -18.40
N ASP A 60 -1.44 6.06 -18.85
CA ASP A 60 -0.65 7.14 -18.29
C ASP A 60 0.82 6.76 -18.01
N PHE A 61 1.55 6.48 -19.08
CA PHE A 61 2.95 6.07 -19.02
C PHE A 61 3.88 6.96 -19.84
N LEU A 62 3.40 7.93 -20.62
CA LEU A 62 4.24 8.80 -21.47
C LEU A 62 4.43 10.23 -20.94
N TRP A 63 3.90 10.55 -19.76
CA TRP A 63 3.98 11.90 -19.18
C TRP A 63 3.93 11.90 -17.64
N ARG A 64 4.70 12.82 -17.02
CA ARG A 64 4.67 13.43 -15.66
C ARG A 64 5.98 13.37 -14.88
N CYS A 65 7.05 12.81 -15.45
CA CYS A 65 8.35 12.81 -14.82
C CYS A 65 9.23 14.00 -15.27
N VAL A 66 10.36 14.21 -14.59
CA VAL A 66 11.29 15.30 -14.88
C VAL A 66 11.99 15.17 -16.25
N TYR A 67 12.06 13.96 -16.82
CA TYR A 67 12.74 13.67 -18.08
C TYR A 67 11.92 14.06 -19.31
N ASP A 68 10.59 14.08 -19.17
CA ASP A 68 9.64 14.26 -20.27
C ASP A 68 9.86 15.54 -21.08
N ARG A 69 10.33 16.62 -20.45
CA ARG A 69 10.63 17.89 -21.14
C ARG A 69 11.63 17.73 -22.29
N ARG A 70 12.49 16.73 -22.21
CA ARG A 70 13.64 16.57 -23.11
C ARG A 70 13.32 15.67 -24.29
N ASP A 71 12.73 14.53 -24.03
CA ASP A 71 12.56 13.47 -25.04
C ASP A 71 11.10 13.08 -25.27
N LYS A 72 10.14 13.77 -24.63
CA LYS A 72 8.69 13.62 -24.85
C LYS A 72 8.19 12.19 -24.61
N GLY A 73 8.67 11.54 -23.55
CA GLY A 73 8.23 10.21 -23.11
C GLY A 73 9.03 9.04 -23.66
N VAL A 74 10.09 9.28 -24.47
CA VAL A 74 10.92 8.20 -25.05
C VAL A 74 11.57 7.33 -23.96
N HIS A 75 12.08 7.95 -22.90
CA HIS A 75 12.65 7.21 -21.77
C HIS A 75 11.64 6.31 -21.07
N MET A 76 10.36 6.71 -20.97
CA MET A 76 9.31 5.88 -20.39
C MET A 76 9.11 4.62 -21.22
N VAL A 77 9.08 4.73 -22.55
CA VAL A 77 8.99 3.56 -23.44
C VAL A 77 10.17 2.61 -23.20
N ASP A 78 11.39 3.14 -23.06
CA ASP A 78 12.58 2.34 -22.79
C ASP A 78 12.51 1.62 -21.43
N VAL A 79 11.94 2.28 -20.41
CA VAL A 79 11.73 1.68 -19.08
C VAL A 79 10.63 0.62 -19.10
N VAL A 80 9.48 0.89 -19.72
CA VAL A 80 8.37 -0.07 -19.84
C VAL A 80 8.81 -1.31 -20.65
N ASN A 81 9.64 -1.11 -21.68
CA ASN A 81 10.29 -2.22 -22.39
C ASN A 81 11.18 -3.06 -21.46
N ALA A 82 11.93 -2.44 -20.54
CA ALA A 82 12.81 -3.14 -19.59
C ALA A 82 12.04 -3.95 -18.52
N LEU A 83 10.80 -3.55 -18.20
CA LEU A 83 9.89 -4.29 -17.32
C LEU A 83 9.35 -5.58 -17.97
N GLY A 84 9.35 -5.64 -19.31
CA GLY A 84 8.77 -6.76 -20.05
C GLY A 84 7.25 -6.80 -19.92
N ILE A 85 6.61 -5.64 -20.14
CA ILE A 85 5.16 -5.52 -20.30
C ILE A 85 4.75 -6.09 -21.66
N ASP A 86 3.63 -6.81 -21.72
CA ASP A 86 3.10 -7.41 -22.95
C ASP A 86 2.07 -6.49 -23.62
N PHE A 87 1.15 -5.93 -22.81
CA PHE A 87 0.02 -5.13 -23.29
C PHE A 87 -0.15 -3.84 -22.49
N VAL A 88 -0.44 -2.75 -23.20
CA VAL A 88 -0.67 -1.42 -22.63
C VAL A 88 -1.96 -0.83 -23.20
N VAL A 89 -2.71 -0.04 -22.43
CA VAL A 89 -3.73 0.87 -22.98
C VAL A 89 -3.28 2.30 -22.79
N VAL A 90 -3.55 3.20 -23.74
CA VAL A 90 -3.24 4.63 -23.58
C VAL A 90 -4.22 5.31 -22.62
N GLY A 91 -3.70 6.18 -21.75
CA GLY A 91 -4.47 7.06 -20.88
C GLY A 91 -4.61 8.48 -21.44
N ASN A 92 -5.28 9.35 -20.69
CA ASN A 92 -5.49 10.72 -21.14
C ASN A 92 -4.18 11.53 -21.16
N HIS A 93 -3.24 11.22 -20.26
CA HIS A 93 -1.96 11.93 -20.18
C HIS A 93 -0.92 11.44 -21.19
N ASP A 94 -1.17 10.34 -21.91
CA ASP A 94 -0.24 9.84 -22.93
C ASP A 94 -0.18 10.72 -24.18
N PHE A 95 -1.08 11.71 -24.28
CA PHE A 95 -1.18 12.66 -25.38
C PHE A 95 -0.72 14.07 -25.00
N ASP A 96 -0.19 14.31 -23.81
CA ASP A 96 0.15 15.66 -23.33
C ASP A 96 1.26 16.35 -24.17
N PHE A 97 2.01 15.57 -24.98
CA PHE A 97 2.96 16.07 -25.97
C PHE A 97 2.43 16.17 -27.41
N GLY A 98 1.14 15.92 -27.58
CA GLY A 98 0.44 15.85 -28.86
C GLY A 98 0.58 14.49 -29.54
N SER A 99 -0.40 14.19 -30.40
CA SER A 99 -0.54 12.94 -31.13
C SER A 99 0.72 12.45 -31.85
N HIS A 100 1.49 13.36 -32.45
CA HIS A 100 2.71 12.97 -33.18
C HIS A 100 3.82 12.44 -32.27
N ALA A 101 4.02 13.04 -31.08
CA ALA A 101 5.01 12.56 -30.13
C ALA A 101 4.62 11.19 -29.57
N THR A 102 3.33 11.03 -29.23
CA THR A 102 2.76 9.75 -28.83
C THR A 102 2.99 8.69 -29.91
N GLU A 103 2.72 8.99 -31.19
CA GLU A 103 2.92 8.05 -32.30
C GLU A 103 4.37 7.57 -32.41
N GLU A 104 5.34 8.47 -32.28
CA GLU A 104 6.77 8.13 -32.35
C GLU A 104 7.21 7.28 -31.13
N CYS A 105 6.69 7.55 -29.94
CA CYS A 105 6.89 6.71 -28.76
C CYS A 105 6.30 5.30 -28.97
N LEU A 106 5.08 5.21 -29.50
CA LEU A 106 4.42 3.93 -29.75
C LEU A 106 5.14 3.09 -30.82
N LYS A 107 5.76 3.71 -31.84
CA LYS A 107 6.60 3.00 -32.82
C LYS A 107 7.86 2.36 -32.21
N ARG A 108 8.29 2.83 -31.04
CA ARG A 108 9.45 2.32 -30.30
C ARG A 108 9.08 1.24 -29.27
N ALA A 109 7.80 1.10 -28.95
CA ALA A 109 7.32 0.12 -27.98
C ALA A 109 7.58 -1.32 -28.44
N ALA A 110 8.07 -2.16 -27.53
CA ALA A 110 8.18 -3.62 -27.73
C ALA A 110 6.91 -4.36 -27.30
N PHE A 111 5.95 -3.63 -26.73
CA PHE A 111 4.65 -4.11 -26.25
C PHE A 111 3.52 -3.71 -27.21
N THR A 112 2.38 -4.40 -27.10
CA THR A 112 1.18 -4.05 -27.87
C THR A 112 0.40 -2.96 -27.15
N THR A 113 0.14 -1.85 -27.82
CA THR A 113 -0.64 -0.74 -27.24
C THR A 113 -2.06 -0.70 -27.81
N PHE A 114 -3.03 -0.64 -26.91
CA PHE A 114 -4.45 -0.48 -27.20
C PHE A 114 -4.89 0.98 -27.05
N GLY A 115 -5.90 1.32 -27.81
CA GLY A 115 -6.64 2.57 -27.74
C GLY A 115 -7.75 2.49 -28.77
N SER A 116 -8.60 1.47 -28.63
CA SER A 116 -9.57 1.05 -29.64
C SER A 116 -10.57 2.16 -29.96
N ASN A 117 -10.78 3.10 -29.04
CA ASN A 117 -11.62 4.28 -29.25
C ASN A 117 -10.86 5.57 -29.60
N VAL A 118 -9.54 5.53 -29.80
CA VAL A 118 -8.75 6.67 -30.28
C VAL A 118 -8.67 6.65 -31.80
N ARG A 119 -9.35 7.59 -32.45
CA ARG A 119 -9.51 7.63 -33.91
C ARG A 119 -9.06 8.95 -34.50
N GLN A 120 -8.69 8.93 -35.78
CA GLN A 120 -8.53 10.14 -36.57
C GLN A 120 -9.86 10.86 -36.74
N GLN A 121 -9.88 12.18 -36.52
CA GLN A 121 -11.11 12.98 -36.50
C GLN A 121 -11.87 12.95 -37.83
N ASP A 122 -11.17 12.96 -38.96
CA ASP A 122 -11.79 13.01 -40.29
C ASP A 122 -12.15 11.62 -40.86
N THR A 123 -11.34 10.60 -40.57
CA THR A 123 -11.45 9.29 -41.22
C THR A 123 -12.04 8.21 -40.32
N HIS A 124 -12.10 8.47 -39.01
CA HIS A 124 -12.45 7.50 -37.96
C HIS A 124 -11.58 6.22 -37.98
N GLN A 125 -10.40 6.28 -38.61
CA GLN A 125 -9.43 5.18 -38.58
C GLN A 125 -8.66 5.18 -37.26
N ILE A 126 -8.20 4.01 -36.81
CA ILE A 126 -7.34 3.91 -35.64
C ILE A 126 -6.04 4.70 -35.85
N MET A 127 -5.53 5.33 -34.79
CA MET A 127 -4.21 5.97 -34.83
C MET A 127 -3.11 4.92 -35.08
N SER A 128 -2.10 5.32 -35.87
CA SER A 128 -0.90 4.53 -36.11
C SER A 128 -0.21 4.18 -34.79
N GLY A 129 0.21 2.92 -34.62
CA GLY A 129 0.81 2.42 -33.38
C GLY A 129 -0.18 1.88 -32.34
N LEU A 130 -1.50 2.08 -32.53
CA LEU A 130 -2.55 1.50 -31.67
C LEU A 130 -3.18 0.26 -32.31
N THR A 131 -3.70 -0.62 -31.45
CA THR A 131 -4.37 -1.86 -31.80
C THR A 131 -5.84 -1.84 -31.36
N ASP A 132 -6.73 -2.31 -32.23
CA ASP A 132 -8.17 -2.40 -31.94
C ASP A 132 -8.50 -3.58 -31.01
N THR A 133 -8.04 -4.79 -31.38
CA THR A 133 -8.20 -6.01 -30.59
C THR A 133 -7.00 -6.93 -30.82
N ALA A 134 -6.66 -7.77 -29.85
CA ALA A 134 -5.65 -8.81 -29.98
C ALA A 134 -6.23 -10.16 -29.56
N VAL A 135 -5.71 -11.25 -30.14
CA VAL A 135 -6.05 -12.61 -29.72
C VAL A 135 -4.79 -13.38 -29.37
N VAL A 136 -4.70 -13.83 -28.11
CA VAL A 136 -3.61 -14.65 -27.59
C VAL A 136 -4.06 -16.10 -27.56
N ASN A 137 -3.28 -16.99 -28.17
CA ASN A 137 -3.55 -18.43 -28.11
C ASN A 137 -2.97 -18.99 -26.80
N LEU A 138 -3.84 -19.57 -25.98
CA LEU A 138 -3.48 -20.24 -24.74
C LEU A 138 -3.24 -21.73 -24.98
N PRO A 139 -2.53 -22.42 -24.06
CA PRO A 139 -2.50 -23.88 -24.00
C PRO A 139 -3.88 -24.53 -24.15
N ASN A 140 -3.89 -25.78 -24.61
CA ASN A 140 -5.10 -26.59 -24.84
C ASN A 140 -6.09 -26.04 -25.89
N GLY A 141 -5.62 -25.11 -26.75
CA GLY A 141 -6.40 -24.57 -27.87
C GLY A 141 -7.43 -23.52 -27.46
N LEU A 142 -7.31 -22.97 -26.24
CA LEU A 142 -8.12 -21.86 -25.75
C LEU A 142 -7.60 -20.54 -26.31
N ARG A 143 -8.47 -19.54 -26.43
CA ARG A 143 -8.12 -18.24 -27.03
C ARG A 143 -8.59 -17.08 -26.14
N LEU A 144 -7.68 -16.19 -25.80
CA LEU A 144 -7.95 -14.98 -25.04
C LEU A 144 -8.08 -13.79 -25.99
N GLY A 145 -9.18 -13.06 -25.91
CA GLY A 145 -9.37 -11.79 -26.61
C GLY A 145 -9.03 -10.62 -25.70
N LEU A 146 -8.29 -9.65 -26.22
CA LEU A 146 -7.95 -8.41 -25.52
C LEU A 146 -8.36 -7.20 -26.36
N PHE A 147 -8.78 -6.13 -25.70
CA PHE A 147 -8.96 -4.80 -26.29
C PHE A 147 -8.72 -3.74 -25.21
N GLY A 148 -8.63 -2.46 -25.59
CA GLY A 148 -8.55 -1.41 -24.60
C GLY A 148 -9.20 -0.09 -24.98
N VAL A 149 -9.72 0.61 -23.98
CA VAL A 149 -10.46 1.86 -24.15
C VAL A 149 -9.97 2.94 -23.20
N SER A 150 -9.87 4.15 -23.72
CA SER A 150 -9.45 5.35 -22.99
C SER A 150 -10.66 6.24 -22.71
N THR A 151 -10.60 7.06 -21.66
CA THR A 151 -11.72 7.95 -21.32
C THR A 151 -11.99 9.02 -22.38
N THR A 152 -13.25 9.33 -22.67
CA THR A 152 -13.65 10.45 -23.53
C THR A 152 -13.32 11.82 -22.91
N GLU A 153 -12.94 11.86 -21.63
CA GLU A 153 -12.41 13.05 -20.97
C GLU A 153 -11.19 13.62 -21.70
N THR A 154 -10.38 12.78 -22.35
CA THR A 154 -9.18 13.20 -23.10
C THR A 154 -9.51 14.24 -24.19
N ASN A 155 -10.69 14.18 -24.82
CA ASN A 155 -11.11 15.20 -25.80
C ASN A 155 -11.32 16.59 -25.18
N LYS A 156 -11.64 16.63 -23.89
CA LYS A 156 -11.97 17.87 -23.17
C LYS A 156 -10.71 18.63 -22.77
N GLU A 157 -9.58 17.94 -22.72
CA GLU A 157 -8.30 18.48 -22.27
C GLU A 157 -7.52 19.15 -23.42
N ASP A 158 -8.02 19.15 -24.67
CA ASP A 158 -7.35 19.61 -25.90
C ASP A 158 -5.95 18.98 -26.14
N ASN A 159 -5.52 18.02 -25.31
CA ASN A 159 -4.20 17.38 -25.34
C ASN A 159 -4.01 16.47 -26.56
N ILE A 160 -5.07 15.78 -26.99
CA ILE A 160 -5.00 14.78 -28.06
C ILE A 160 -4.70 15.38 -29.46
N GLY A 161 -4.84 16.70 -29.59
CA GLY A 161 -4.63 17.44 -30.84
C GLY A 161 -5.86 17.44 -31.76
N ALA A 162 -5.86 18.36 -32.74
CA ALA A 162 -6.99 18.60 -33.65
C ALA A 162 -7.18 17.50 -34.72
N ASP A 163 -6.33 16.48 -34.75
CA ASP A 163 -6.38 15.41 -35.76
C ASP A 163 -6.99 14.12 -35.20
N LEU A 164 -7.21 14.03 -33.89
CA LEU A 164 -7.67 12.84 -33.19
C LEU A 164 -8.92 13.12 -32.35
N VAL A 165 -9.71 12.08 -32.13
CA VAL A 165 -10.89 12.07 -31.26
C VAL A 165 -10.94 10.74 -30.49
N VAL A 166 -11.22 10.83 -29.20
CA VAL A 166 -11.58 9.68 -28.36
C VAL A 166 -13.07 9.47 -28.45
N GLU A 167 -13.50 8.43 -29.14
CA GLU A 167 -14.91 8.13 -29.34
C GLU A 167 -15.49 7.36 -28.13
N SER A 168 -16.82 7.16 -28.12
CA SER A 168 -17.52 6.51 -27.01
C SER A 168 -16.91 5.16 -26.63
N GLU A 169 -16.59 5.04 -25.34
CA GLU A 169 -16.00 3.89 -24.67
C GLU A 169 -16.93 2.67 -24.80
N ILE A 170 -18.22 2.87 -24.49
CA ILE A 170 -19.25 1.83 -24.53
C ILE A 170 -19.44 1.31 -25.95
N ALA A 171 -19.62 2.21 -26.93
CA ALA A 171 -19.87 1.81 -28.31
C ALA A 171 -18.68 1.04 -28.90
N HIS A 172 -17.45 1.41 -28.55
CA HIS A 172 -16.25 0.71 -28.99
C HIS A 172 -16.06 -0.63 -28.33
N ALA A 173 -16.25 -0.70 -27.01
CA ALA A 173 -16.17 -1.95 -26.29
C ALA A 173 -17.19 -2.97 -26.82
N GLN A 174 -18.42 -2.55 -27.13
CA GLN A 174 -19.42 -3.41 -27.78
C GLN A 174 -18.94 -3.95 -29.13
N ARG A 175 -18.33 -3.11 -29.97
CA ARG A 175 -17.75 -3.55 -31.26
C ARG A 175 -16.60 -4.53 -31.06
N CYS A 176 -15.69 -4.26 -30.12
CA CYS A 176 -14.54 -5.10 -29.83
C CYS A 176 -14.98 -6.47 -29.29
N VAL A 177 -15.92 -6.50 -28.35
CA VAL A 177 -16.50 -7.75 -27.81
C VAL A 177 -17.17 -8.56 -28.90
N GLN A 178 -17.95 -7.91 -29.78
CA GLN A 178 -18.57 -8.59 -30.92
C GLN A 178 -17.51 -9.19 -31.86
N GLN A 179 -16.50 -8.40 -32.23
CA GLN A 179 -15.39 -8.85 -33.09
C GLN A 179 -14.64 -10.03 -32.48
N LEU A 180 -14.31 -9.97 -31.18
CA LEU A 180 -13.62 -11.05 -30.48
C LEU A 180 -14.50 -12.31 -30.38
N THR A 181 -15.80 -12.13 -30.14
CA THR A 181 -16.79 -13.22 -30.12
C THR A 181 -16.88 -13.90 -31.49
N ASP A 182 -16.88 -13.13 -32.58
CA ASP A 182 -16.89 -13.66 -33.94
C ASP A 182 -15.59 -14.42 -34.28
N HIS A 183 -14.47 -14.02 -33.68
CA HIS A 183 -13.21 -14.76 -33.75
C HIS A 183 -13.19 -16.02 -32.88
N GLY A 184 -14.24 -16.28 -32.09
CA GLY A 184 -14.36 -17.47 -31.26
C GLY A 184 -13.38 -17.50 -30.09
N VAL A 185 -13.19 -16.38 -29.39
CA VAL A 185 -12.41 -16.35 -28.15
C VAL A 185 -13.19 -16.94 -26.97
N ASP A 186 -12.48 -17.56 -26.04
CA ASP A 186 -13.01 -18.22 -24.85
C ASP A 186 -13.06 -17.30 -23.62
N CYS A 187 -12.28 -16.21 -23.61
CA CYS A 187 -12.26 -15.21 -22.55
C CYS A 187 -11.96 -13.83 -23.14
N VAL A 188 -12.60 -12.77 -22.65
CA VAL A 188 -12.38 -11.38 -23.06
C VAL A 188 -11.88 -10.54 -21.89
N VAL A 189 -10.70 -9.95 -22.05
CA VAL A 189 -10.09 -9.02 -21.09
C VAL A 189 -10.05 -7.62 -21.70
N ALA A 190 -10.65 -6.64 -21.03
CA ALA A 190 -10.58 -5.24 -21.39
C ALA A 190 -9.51 -4.53 -20.55
N LEU A 191 -8.56 -3.84 -21.19
CA LEU A 191 -7.65 -2.91 -20.53
C LEU A 191 -8.25 -1.51 -20.63
N THR A 192 -8.57 -0.87 -19.51
CA THR A 192 -9.27 0.40 -19.51
C THR A 192 -8.43 1.48 -18.84
N HIS A 193 -8.53 2.72 -19.32
CA HIS A 193 -8.08 3.90 -18.59
C HIS A 193 -9.29 4.81 -18.40
N LEU A 194 -10.14 4.39 -17.46
CA LEU A 194 -11.45 4.94 -17.11
C LEU A 194 -11.54 5.07 -15.60
N THR A 195 -12.39 5.94 -15.07
CA THR A 195 -12.72 5.99 -13.64
C THR A 195 -13.48 4.73 -13.18
N GLU A 196 -13.54 4.49 -11.87
CA GLU A 196 -14.32 3.39 -11.27
C GLU A 196 -15.77 3.45 -11.74
N ALA A 197 -16.36 4.65 -11.74
CA ALA A 197 -17.74 4.86 -12.15
C ALA A 197 -17.96 4.48 -13.62
N GLU A 198 -17.02 4.83 -14.49
CA GLU A 198 -17.06 4.49 -15.91
C GLU A 198 -16.86 2.98 -16.14
N ASP A 199 -15.92 2.34 -15.45
CA ASP A 199 -15.72 0.88 -15.54
C ASP A 199 -16.96 0.10 -15.06
N ARG A 200 -17.64 0.57 -14.01
CA ARG A 200 -18.92 0.00 -13.58
C ARG A 200 -19.98 0.11 -14.66
N VAL A 201 -20.09 1.27 -15.30
CA VAL A 201 -21.03 1.47 -16.41
C VAL A 201 -20.66 0.57 -17.58
N LEU A 202 -19.37 0.46 -17.92
CA LEU A 202 -18.88 -0.40 -18.99
C LEU A 202 -19.25 -1.87 -18.75
N ALA A 203 -18.94 -2.39 -17.56
CA ALA A 203 -19.28 -3.76 -17.16
C ALA A 203 -20.80 -4.04 -17.23
N ARG A 204 -21.64 -3.08 -16.81
CA ARG A 204 -23.11 -3.23 -16.88
C ARG A 204 -23.67 -3.19 -18.29
N THR A 205 -23.07 -2.40 -19.18
CA THR A 205 -23.65 -2.06 -20.49
C THR A 205 -23.06 -2.84 -21.64
N VAL A 206 -21.93 -3.52 -21.43
CA VAL A 206 -21.22 -4.29 -22.46
C VAL A 206 -21.11 -5.76 -22.04
N PRO A 207 -22.17 -6.56 -22.26
CA PRO A 207 -22.15 -7.98 -21.93
C PRO A 207 -21.12 -8.71 -22.78
N GLY A 208 -20.37 -9.63 -22.17
CA GLY A 208 -19.34 -10.43 -22.85
C GLY A 208 -17.91 -10.04 -22.49
N ILE A 209 -17.70 -8.97 -21.71
CA ILE A 209 -16.42 -8.72 -21.04
C ILE A 209 -16.33 -9.61 -19.80
N ASP A 210 -15.29 -10.42 -19.69
CA ASP A 210 -15.09 -11.31 -18.54
C ASP A 210 -14.26 -10.60 -17.44
N VAL A 211 -13.23 -9.83 -17.84
CA VAL A 211 -12.35 -9.09 -16.92
C VAL A 211 -12.08 -7.68 -17.44
N ILE A 212 -12.08 -6.70 -16.56
CA ILE A 212 -11.65 -5.32 -16.77
C ILE A 212 -10.42 -5.06 -15.90
N LEU A 213 -9.31 -4.68 -16.54
CA LEU A 213 -8.07 -4.23 -15.90
C LEU A 213 -7.99 -2.71 -16.10
N GLY A 214 -8.38 -1.94 -15.09
CA GLY A 214 -8.58 -0.49 -15.20
C GLY A 214 -7.47 0.33 -14.58
N GLY A 215 -7.11 1.45 -15.21
CA GLY A 215 -6.24 2.54 -14.74
C GLY A 215 -7.02 3.77 -14.27
N HIS A 216 -6.41 4.95 -14.33
CA HIS A 216 -6.97 6.29 -14.05
C HIS A 216 -7.29 6.58 -12.58
N ASP A 217 -7.81 5.58 -11.85
CA ASP A 217 -7.91 5.63 -10.40
C ASP A 217 -6.59 5.20 -9.76
N HIS A 218 -6.05 6.09 -8.95
CA HIS A 218 -4.75 5.96 -8.30
C HIS A 218 -4.78 5.09 -7.04
N GLU A 219 -5.99 4.70 -6.63
CA GLU A 219 -6.21 3.78 -5.51
C GLU A 219 -6.45 2.36 -6.01
N PRO A 220 -5.77 1.36 -5.43
CA PRO A 220 -5.99 -0.03 -5.77
C PRO A 220 -7.40 -0.50 -5.40
N MET A 221 -8.09 -1.18 -6.33
CA MET A 221 -9.45 -1.66 -6.10
C MET A 221 -9.75 -2.96 -6.84
N THR A 222 -10.68 -3.74 -6.31
CA THR A 222 -11.16 -4.96 -6.99
C THR A 222 -12.60 -5.22 -6.59
N PHE A 223 -13.48 -5.39 -7.58
CA PHE A 223 -14.88 -5.69 -7.35
C PHE A 223 -15.46 -6.47 -8.53
N PHE A 224 -16.59 -7.13 -8.30
CA PHE A 224 -17.41 -7.67 -9.37
C PHE A 224 -18.55 -6.71 -9.68
N GLU A 225 -18.82 -6.52 -10.97
CA GLU A 225 -20.00 -5.82 -11.44
C GLU A 225 -20.80 -6.80 -12.31
N GLY A 226 -21.86 -7.37 -11.73
CA GLY A 226 -22.49 -8.56 -12.30
C GLY A 226 -21.51 -9.74 -12.32
N SER A 227 -21.27 -10.32 -13.50
CA SER A 227 -20.31 -11.41 -13.71
C SER A 227 -18.90 -10.95 -14.12
N THR A 228 -18.71 -9.66 -14.36
CA THR A 228 -17.42 -9.11 -14.83
C THR A 228 -16.56 -8.72 -13.64
N LEU A 229 -15.32 -9.23 -13.61
CA LEU A 229 -14.32 -8.81 -12.64
C LEU A 229 -13.74 -7.46 -13.05
N VAL A 230 -13.73 -6.48 -12.16
CA VAL A 230 -13.04 -5.20 -12.35
C VAL A 230 -11.88 -5.12 -11.37
N HIS A 231 -10.68 -4.81 -11.88
CA HIS A 231 -9.45 -4.81 -11.10
C HIS A 231 -8.59 -3.60 -11.45
N LYS A 232 -8.11 -2.87 -10.44
CA LYS A 232 -7.19 -1.73 -10.58
C LYS A 232 -6.02 -1.83 -9.61
N SER A 233 -4.84 -1.49 -10.11
CA SER A 233 -3.55 -1.76 -9.48
C SER A 233 -3.02 -0.61 -8.61
N GLY A 234 -3.59 0.60 -8.69
CA GLY A 234 -3.06 1.81 -8.06
C GLY A 234 -2.26 2.65 -9.04
N GLN A 235 -1.08 3.16 -8.64
CA GLN A 235 -0.20 3.97 -9.50
C GLN A 235 1.30 3.76 -9.19
N ASP A 236 2.15 4.40 -10.00
CA ASP A 236 3.60 4.61 -9.89
C ASP A 236 4.43 3.34 -9.77
N ALA A 237 3.90 2.24 -10.30
CA ALA A 237 4.51 0.93 -10.15
C ALA A 237 4.88 0.60 -8.68
N LEU A 238 4.11 1.14 -7.71
CA LEU A 238 4.28 0.84 -6.28
C LEU A 238 3.74 -0.55 -5.94
N TRP A 239 2.76 -0.99 -6.73
CA TRP A 239 1.98 -2.19 -6.47
C TRP A 239 1.98 -3.09 -7.70
N LEU A 240 2.37 -4.34 -7.50
CA LEU A 240 2.13 -5.39 -8.48
C LEU A 240 0.89 -6.16 -8.05
N ARG A 241 -0.05 -6.30 -8.99
CA ARG A 241 -1.22 -7.14 -8.80
C ARG A 241 -1.07 -8.41 -9.60
N ARG A 242 -1.20 -9.55 -8.92
CA ARG A 242 -1.27 -10.87 -9.55
C ARG A 242 -2.72 -11.32 -9.55
N ILE A 243 -3.22 -11.80 -10.69
CA ILE A 243 -4.55 -12.39 -10.86
C ILE A 243 -4.35 -13.78 -11.48
N ASP A 244 -4.61 -14.83 -10.71
CA ASP A 244 -4.65 -16.21 -11.18
C ASP A 244 -6.07 -16.54 -11.64
N MET A 245 -6.21 -17.09 -12.85
CA MET A 245 -7.48 -17.43 -13.47
C MET A 245 -7.39 -18.80 -14.14
N ILE A 246 -8.50 -19.55 -14.16
CA ILE A 246 -8.59 -20.78 -14.97
C ILE A 246 -9.53 -20.51 -16.13
N VAL A 247 -8.98 -20.51 -17.35
CA VAL A 247 -9.74 -20.36 -18.59
C VAL A 247 -10.24 -21.74 -19.03
N THR A 248 -11.52 -21.84 -19.36
CA THR A 248 -12.16 -23.07 -19.87
C THR A 248 -12.97 -22.77 -21.13
N LYS A 249 -13.28 -23.81 -21.91
CA LYS A 249 -13.98 -23.67 -23.20
C LYS A 249 -15.47 -23.33 -22.99
N LYS A 250 -15.97 -22.26 -23.63
CA LYS A 250 -17.39 -21.85 -23.51
C LYS A 250 -18.35 -22.91 -24.08
N ASP A 251 -19.26 -23.45 -23.27
CA ASP A 251 -20.47 -24.15 -23.77
C ASP A 251 -21.65 -23.16 -23.78
N ARG A 252 -22.36 -23.06 -24.91
CA ARG A 252 -23.21 -21.90 -25.29
C ARG A 252 -24.54 -21.76 -24.51
N SER A 253 -24.66 -22.23 -23.27
CA SER A 253 -25.92 -22.10 -22.49
C SER A 253 -25.80 -21.55 -21.07
N ALA A 254 -24.61 -21.32 -20.53
CA ALA A 254 -24.38 -20.50 -19.34
C ALA A 254 -22.87 -20.40 -19.12
N LEU A 255 -22.36 -19.20 -18.92
CA LEU A 255 -21.03 -19.03 -18.34
C LEU A 255 -21.17 -19.28 -16.83
N SER A 256 -20.68 -20.42 -16.35
CA SER A 256 -20.13 -20.47 -15.00
C SER A 256 -18.64 -20.16 -15.14
N ILE A 257 -18.29 -18.89 -14.89
CA ILE A 257 -17.03 -18.72 -14.18
C ILE A 257 -17.32 -19.30 -12.81
N GLU A 258 -16.92 -20.54 -12.51
CA GLU A 258 -17.11 -21.08 -11.16
C GLU A 258 -16.34 -20.15 -10.19
N PRO A 259 -17.01 -19.40 -9.30
CA PRO A 259 -16.34 -18.90 -8.12
C PRO A 259 -16.01 -20.17 -7.33
N PRO A 260 -14.73 -20.54 -7.15
CA PRO A 260 -13.60 -19.62 -6.93
C PRO A 260 -12.31 -20.17 -7.56
N THR A 261 -12.00 -19.78 -8.80
CA THR A 261 -10.65 -20.00 -9.34
C THR A 261 -9.86 -18.71 -9.50
N PHE A 262 -10.40 -17.60 -8.98
CA PHE A 262 -9.70 -16.33 -8.89
C PHE A 262 -8.96 -16.20 -7.57
N GLN A 263 -7.63 -16.24 -7.64
CA GLN A 263 -6.78 -15.78 -6.55
C GLN A 263 -6.11 -14.50 -7.01
N TRP A 264 -6.06 -13.49 -6.16
CA TRP A 264 -5.24 -12.34 -6.45
C TRP A 264 -4.41 -11.97 -5.23
N GLN A 265 -3.24 -11.40 -5.51
CA GLN A 265 -2.30 -10.96 -4.49
C GLN A 265 -1.90 -9.52 -4.79
N MET A 266 -1.87 -8.70 -3.74
CA MET A 266 -1.28 -7.38 -3.79
C MET A 266 0.14 -7.47 -3.22
N MET A 267 1.11 -7.00 -3.97
CA MET A 267 2.51 -7.02 -3.55
C MET A 267 3.07 -5.61 -3.69
N ARG A 268 3.74 -5.11 -2.65
CA ARG A 268 4.44 -3.82 -2.68
C ARG A 268 5.91 -4.06 -2.95
N ASN A 269 6.51 -3.31 -3.87
CA ASN A 269 7.94 -3.42 -4.20
C ASN A 269 8.91 -2.91 -3.11
N HIS A 270 8.40 -2.65 -1.90
CA HIS A 270 9.17 -2.12 -0.78
C HIS A 270 10.23 -3.11 -0.28
N GLY A 271 11.45 -2.62 -0.08
CA GLY A 271 12.53 -3.40 0.51
C GLY A 271 13.20 -4.40 -0.44
N LEU A 272 12.85 -4.37 -1.72
CA LEU A 272 13.52 -5.18 -2.74
C LEU A 272 14.81 -4.49 -3.22
N ALA A 273 15.80 -5.30 -3.60
CA ALA A 273 16.96 -4.78 -4.30
C ALA A 273 16.55 -4.30 -5.71
N PRO A 274 17.03 -3.14 -6.18
CA PRO A 274 16.72 -2.65 -7.52
C PRO A 274 17.29 -3.58 -8.58
N ASP A 275 16.51 -3.82 -9.64
CA ASP A 275 16.99 -4.56 -10.81
C ASP A 275 18.13 -3.81 -11.47
N ARG A 276 19.25 -4.50 -11.68
CA ARG A 276 20.48 -3.90 -12.18
C ARG A 276 20.31 -3.25 -13.56
N GLN A 277 19.63 -3.93 -14.49
CA GLN A 277 19.47 -3.45 -15.85
C GLN A 277 18.58 -2.21 -15.88
N CYS A 278 17.48 -2.24 -15.14
CA CYS A 278 16.57 -1.11 -15.01
C CYS A 278 17.27 0.08 -14.32
N LEU A 279 18.05 -0.17 -13.26
CA LEU A 279 18.78 0.87 -12.53
C LEU A 279 19.86 1.54 -13.40
N GLU A 280 20.63 0.78 -14.17
CA GLU A 280 21.65 1.33 -15.08
C GLU A 280 20.99 2.20 -16.18
N LEU A 281 19.84 1.78 -16.72
CA LEU A 281 19.06 2.57 -17.68
C LEU A 281 18.59 3.89 -17.07
N LEU A 282 18.00 3.82 -15.88
CA LEU A 282 17.50 4.97 -15.13
C LEU A 282 18.64 5.96 -14.84
N GLN A 283 19.76 5.50 -14.29
CA GLN A 283 20.93 6.35 -13.99
C GLN A 283 21.48 7.09 -15.22
N ALA A 284 21.39 6.48 -16.41
CA ALA A 284 21.82 7.11 -17.65
C ALA A 284 20.90 8.28 -18.08
N TYR A 285 19.63 8.27 -17.69
CA TYR A 285 18.72 9.40 -17.91
C TYR A 285 18.92 10.50 -16.85
N ASP A 286 19.08 10.13 -15.57
CA ASP A 286 19.32 11.07 -14.48
C ASP A 286 20.60 11.90 -14.69
N ALA A 287 21.68 11.25 -15.13
CA ALA A 287 22.93 11.93 -15.45
C ALA A 287 22.78 13.01 -16.53
N LYS A 288 21.90 12.80 -17.51
CA LYS A 288 21.66 13.77 -18.59
C LYS A 288 20.83 14.96 -18.11
N VAL A 289 19.86 14.75 -17.22
CA VAL A 289 19.04 15.82 -16.64
C VAL A 289 19.80 16.65 -15.62
N ALA A 290 20.66 16.03 -14.82
CA ALA A 290 21.47 16.74 -13.82
C ALA A 290 22.41 17.79 -14.44
N GLU A 291 22.90 17.56 -15.67
CA GLU A 291 23.71 18.53 -16.41
C GLU A 291 22.88 19.74 -16.85
N GLU A 292 21.69 19.52 -17.40
CA GLU A 292 20.76 20.57 -17.85
C GLU A 292 20.19 21.38 -16.66
N ASP A 293 19.83 20.73 -15.55
CA ASP A 293 19.35 21.38 -14.33
C ASP A 293 20.36 22.40 -13.77
N LYS A 294 21.65 22.07 -13.91
CA LYS A 294 22.75 22.93 -13.50
C LYS A 294 22.91 24.14 -14.42
N GLU A 295 22.72 23.97 -15.73
CA GLU A 295 22.74 25.07 -16.70
C GLU A 295 21.56 26.03 -16.53
N LEU A 296 20.39 25.51 -16.17
CA LEU A 296 19.16 26.29 -15.94
C LEU A 296 19.05 26.90 -14.54
N GLY A 297 20.00 26.61 -13.64
CA GLY A 297 20.00 27.12 -12.27
C GLY A 297 18.83 26.59 -11.42
N LEU A 298 18.29 25.41 -11.73
CA LEU A 298 17.10 24.86 -11.06
C LEU A 298 17.37 24.39 -9.63
N MET A 299 18.63 24.21 -9.24
CA MET A 299 19.01 23.83 -7.87
C MET A 299 19.11 25.02 -6.90
N GLU A 300 18.79 26.24 -7.35
CA GLU A 300 18.76 27.42 -6.48
C GLU A 300 17.69 27.27 -5.39
N CYS A 301 18.09 27.37 -4.12
CA CYS A 301 17.19 27.39 -2.96
C CYS A 301 16.43 28.74 -2.88
N LEU A 302 15.10 28.68 -2.88
CA LEU A 302 14.21 29.85 -2.80
C LEU A 302 13.77 30.15 -1.36
N ALA A 303 13.46 29.10 -0.60
CA ALA A 303 13.06 29.16 0.80
C ALA A 303 13.28 27.80 1.50
N ILE A 304 13.08 27.73 2.81
CA ILE A 304 13.09 26.48 3.59
C ILE A 304 11.73 26.32 4.27
N THR A 305 11.10 25.15 4.15
CA THR A 305 9.88 24.87 4.92
C THR A 305 10.21 24.42 6.35
N LYS A 306 9.51 24.95 7.35
CA LYS A 306 9.63 24.53 8.77
C LYS A 306 8.61 23.48 9.17
N THR A 307 7.58 23.30 8.35
CA THR A 307 6.52 22.30 8.53
C THR A 307 6.48 21.36 7.32
N LEU A 308 5.86 20.20 7.48
CA LEU A 308 5.55 19.32 6.35
C LEU A 308 4.58 20.08 5.43
N LEU A 309 4.91 20.27 4.14
CA LEU A 309 3.93 20.73 3.15
C LEU A 309 3.29 19.51 2.50
N ASP A 310 2.00 19.32 2.75
CA ASP A 310 1.17 18.28 2.17
C ASP A 310 0.66 18.73 0.81
N GLY A 311 1.35 18.25 -0.22
CA GLY A 311 0.92 18.32 -1.60
C GLY A 311 0.24 17.05 -2.06
N SER A 312 -0.20 16.12 -1.22
CA SER A 312 -0.77 14.86 -1.70
C SER A 312 -2.05 15.07 -2.52
N ARG A 313 -2.29 14.18 -3.49
CA ARG A 313 -3.47 14.24 -4.37
C ARG A 313 -4.76 14.23 -3.57
N HIS A 314 -4.81 13.37 -2.56
CA HIS A 314 -5.93 13.28 -1.63
C HIS A 314 -6.16 14.64 -0.97
N SER A 315 -5.18 15.15 -0.21
CA SER A 315 -5.35 16.40 0.54
C SER A 315 -5.66 17.59 -0.37
N CYS A 316 -5.00 17.71 -1.52
CA CYS A 316 -5.25 18.81 -2.46
C CYS A 316 -6.64 18.75 -3.11
N ARG A 317 -7.32 17.59 -3.13
CA ARG A 317 -8.56 17.35 -3.89
C ARG A 317 -9.79 16.98 -3.04
N THR A 318 -9.61 16.71 -1.74
CA THR A 318 -10.72 16.38 -0.83
C THR A 318 -10.86 17.35 0.32
N GLN A 319 -9.85 18.17 0.61
CA GLN A 319 -9.88 19.07 1.76
C GLN A 319 -9.00 20.30 1.54
N GLU A 320 -9.05 21.24 2.49
CA GLU A 320 -8.02 22.27 2.60
C GLU A 320 -6.67 21.62 2.93
N CYS A 321 -5.61 22.04 2.26
CA CYS A 321 -4.25 21.59 2.54
C CYS A 321 -3.27 22.76 2.58
N ASN A 322 -2.16 22.57 3.27
CA ASN A 322 -1.23 23.65 3.53
C ASN A 322 -0.37 24.06 2.32
N LEU A 323 -0.12 23.15 1.37
CA LEU A 323 0.48 23.53 0.09
C LEU A 323 -0.49 24.37 -0.75
N GLY A 324 -1.78 24.00 -0.76
CA GLY A 324 -2.84 24.78 -1.39
C GLY A 324 -2.98 26.18 -0.80
N ASN A 325 -2.90 26.29 0.53
CA ASN A 325 -2.90 27.57 1.23
C ASN A 325 -1.68 28.42 0.87
N LEU A 326 -0.49 27.82 0.79
CA LEU A 326 0.74 28.52 0.38
C LEU A 326 0.61 29.14 -1.01
N VAL A 327 0.09 28.39 -1.99
CA VAL A 327 -0.09 28.92 -3.36
C VAL A 327 -1.19 29.98 -3.39
N ALA A 328 -2.30 29.79 -2.66
CA ALA A 328 -3.36 30.78 -2.55
C ALA A 328 -2.86 32.09 -1.91
N ASP A 329 -2.00 32.00 -0.90
CA ASP A 329 -1.39 33.17 -0.24
C ASP A 329 -0.38 33.87 -1.14
N ALA A 330 0.44 33.13 -1.88
CA ALA A 330 1.33 33.70 -2.88
C ALA A 330 0.54 34.55 -3.89
N LEU A 331 -0.54 33.98 -4.47
CA LEU A 331 -1.43 34.68 -5.39
C LEU A 331 -2.01 35.97 -4.77
N ARG A 332 -2.57 35.87 -3.57
CA ARG A 332 -3.22 37.01 -2.90
C ARG A 332 -2.23 38.12 -2.58
N LEU A 333 -1.12 37.77 -1.95
CA LEU A 333 -0.17 38.72 -1.37
C LEU A 333 0.72 39.39 -2.43
N GLU A 334 1.15 38.66 -3.47
CA GLU A 334 1.98 39.24 -4.52
C GLU A 334 1.19 40.11 -5.51
N LEU A 335 -0.10 39.80 -5.74
CA LEU A 335 -0.98 40.62 -6.57
C LEU A 335 -1.70 41.74 -5.79
N GLY A 336 -1.68 41.69 -4.46
CA GLY A 336 -2.39 42.64 -3.61
C GLY A 336 -3.92 42.52 -3.72
N ALA A 337 -4.43 41.30 -3.91
CA ALA A 337 -5.85 41.02 -4.03
C ALA A 337 -6.52 40.85 -2.65
N ASP A 338 -7.85 41.02 -2.59
CA ASP A 338 -8.64 40.76 -1.38
C ASP A 338 -8.68 39.26 -1.04
N VAL A 339 -8.77 38.42 -2.08
CA VAL A 339 -8.88 36.96 -1.99
C VAL A 339 -7.90 36.28 -2.95
N GLY A 340 -7.25 35.20 -2.50
CA GLY A 340 -6.57 34.24 -3.37
C GLY A 340 -7.42 32.98 -3.52
N LEU A 341 -7.60 32.47 -4.74
CA LEU A 341 -8.39 31.27 -5.01
C LEU A 341 -7.68 30.39 -6.05
N ILE A 342 -7.45 29.14 -5.67
CA ILE A 342 -6.91 28.10 -6.55
C ILE A 342 -7.65 26.79 -6.30
N ASN A 343 -7.59 25.84 -7.23
CA ASN A 343 -8.12 24.49 -7.01
C ASN A 343 -7.02 23.44 -7.01
N GLY A 344 -7.32 22.24 -6.48
CA GLY A 344 -6.41 21.10 -6.44
C GLY A 344 -5.81 20.71 -7.80
N GLY A 345 -6.53 20.98 -8.90
CA GLY A 345 -6.03 20.75 -10.26
C GLY A 345 -4.85 21.65 -10.68
N CYS A 346 -4.62 22.77 -9.99
CA CYS A 346 -3.47 23.65 -10.27
C CYS A 346 -2.20 23.27 -9.49
N ILE A 347 -2.26 22.25 -8.63
CA ILE A 347 -1.15 21.78 -7.81
C ILE A 347 -0.81 20.37 -8.28
N LYS A 348 0.43 20.14 -8.69
CA LYS A 348 0.95 18.80 -9.03
C LYS A 348 1.18 18.04 -7.74
N GLY A 349 0.09 17.48 -7.26
CA GLY A 349 0.02 16.98 -5.91
C GLY A 349 0.17 15.47 -5.83
N GLU A 350 1.40 14.97 -5.67
CA GLU A 350 1.66 13.53 -5.56
C GLU A 350 2.63 13.18 -4.42
N THR A 351 3.17 14.16 -3.69
CA THR A 351 4.17 13.92 -2.64
C THR A 351 4.02 14.82 -1.41
N LEU A 352 4.54 14.34 -0.27
CA LEU A 352 4.70 15.11 0.96
C LEU A 352 6.10 15.74 0.99
N HIS A 353 6.20 17.00 1.40
CA HIS A 353 7.46 17.72 1.46
C HIS A 353 7.88 17.94 2.93
N PRO A 354 8.93 17.26 3.43
CA PRO A 354 9.27 17.25 4.84
C PRO A 354 9.71 18.61 5.37
N ALA A 355 9.51 18.83 6.68
CA ALA A 355 10.09 19.95 7.38
C ALA A 355 11.62 19.96 7.23
N GLY A 356 12.20 21.12 6.96
CA GLY A 356 13.61 21.31 6.67
C GLY A 356 13.98 21.20 5.19
N LEU A 357 13.05 20.86 4.29
CA LEU A 357 13.31 20.80 2.85
C LEU A 357 13.65 22.19 2.29
N GLU A 358 14.73 22.26 1.52
CA GLU A 358 15.04 23.40 0.66
C GLU A 358 14.07 23.44 -0.53
N LEU A 359 13.23 24.46 -0.55
CA LEU A 359 12.29 24.75 -1.62
C LEU A 359 13.06 25.36 -2.79
N THR A 360 13.63 24.51 -3.64
CA THR A 360 14.41 24.94 -4.81
C THR A 360 13.52 25.35 -5.98
N LYS A 361 14.10 25.98 -7.01
CA LYS A 361 13.41 26.15 -8.30
C LYS A 361 12.93 24.81 -8.86
N ARG A 362 13.76 23.76 -8.82
CA ARG A 362 13.39 22.40 -9.25
C ARG A 362 12.17 21.88 -8.49
N TRP A 363 12.12 22.09 -7.17
CA TRP A 363 10.96 21.75 -6.34
C TRP A 363 9.70 22.50 -6.80
N LEU A 364 9.81 23.82 -7.00
CA LEU A 364 8.69 24.66 -7.45
C LEU A 364 8.15 24.22 -8.82
N HIS A 365 9.03 23.83 -9.74
CA HIS A 365 8.68 23.26 -11.04
C HIS A 365 8.03 21.87 -10.94
N GLY A 366 8.31 21.12 -9.87
CA GLY A 366 7.68 19.83 -9.57
C GLY A 366 6.24 19.98 -9.07
N ILE A 367 5.93 21.05 -8.33
CA ILE A 367 4.62 21.24 -7.69
C ILE A 367 3.62 22.10 -8.49
N LEU A 368 4.06 22.84 -9.51
CA LEU A 368 3.19 23.69 -10.34
C LEU A 368 3.25 23.30 -11.84
N PRO A 369 2.14 23.45 -12.60
CA PRO A 369 2.13 23.31 -14.06
C PRO A 369 2.99 24.38 -14.74
N ILE A 370 3.70 24.01 -15.81
CA ILE A 370 4.75 24.80 -16.45
C ILE A 370 4.31 25.24 -17.85
N PRO A 371 4.57 26.49 -18.27
CA PRO A 371 4.66 26.88 -19.68
C PRO A 371 5.91 26.26 -20.31
N ASN A 372 5.77 25.56 -21.43
CA ASN A 372 6.93 25.07 -22.18
C ASN A 372 7.81 26.25 -22.70
N PRO A 373 9.09 26.42 -22.29
CA PRO A 373 9.92 27.54 -22.77
C PRO A 373 10.63 27.30 -24.12
N ILE A 374 10.43 26.16 -24.80
CA ILE A 374 11.26 25.78 -25.97
C ILE A 374 10.39 25.35 -27.17
N VAL A 375 9.90 26.33 -27.95
CA VAL A 375 9.97 26.31 -29.43
C VAL A 375 10.22 27.75 -29.90
N VAL A 376 11.37 28.31 -29.55
CA VAL A 376 11.99 29.37 -30.36
C VAL A 376 13.46 29.04 -30.51
N SER A 377 13.77 28.01 -31.30
CA SER A 377 15.04 27.97 -32.04
C SER A 377 14.86 27.22 -33.35
N GLU A 378 14.80 28.00 -34.42
CA GLU A 378 15.25 27.69 -35.78
C GLU A 378 15.06 26.26 -36.30
N THR A 379 13.92 25.97 -36.94
CA THR A 379 13.83 25.50 -38.34
C THR A 379 12.38 25.15 -38.71
N MET A 380 12.01 25.48 -39.95
CA MET A 380 10.69 25.33 -40.59
C MET A 380 9.58 26.23 -40.06
N TYR A 381 9.35 27.38 -40.72
CA TYR A 381 8.03 27.74 -41.30
C TYR A 381 8.22 28.82 -42.40
N PRO A 382 7.45 28.78 -43.50
CA PRO A 382 7.60 29.68 -44.64
C PRO A 382 7.22 31.13 -44.29
N ALA A 383 7.92 32.09 -44.88
CA ALA A 383 7.73 33.52 -44.64
C ALA A 383 6.32 33.98 -45.09
N GLY A 384 5.54 34.55 -44.16
CA GLY A 384 4.32 35.30 -44.51
C GLY A 384 3.10 35.17 -43.58
N LEU A 385 3.13 34.33 -42.54
CA LEU A 385 2.04 34.25 -41.56
C LEU A 385 2.31 35.21 -40.37
N GLU A 386 1.41 36.16 -40.15
CA GLU A 386 1.35 36.89 -38.87
C GLU A 386 0.91 35.92 -37.76
N LEU A 387 1.87 35.43 -36.99
CA LEU A 387 1.61 34.70 -35.75
C LEU A 387 0.95 35.64 -34.75
N THR A 388 -0.37 35.53 -34.59
CA THR A 388 -1.08 36.22 -33.49
C THR A 388 -0.82 35.47 -32.18
N LYS A 389 -0.72 36.21 -31.06
CA LYS A 389 -0.59 35.64 -29.70
C LYS A 389 -1.67 34.58 -29.42
N ARG A 390 -2.87 34.75 -29.99
CA ARG A 390 -4.00 33.80 -29.94
C ARG A 390 -3.73 32.47 -30.64
N TRP A 391 -2.97 32.47 -31.74
CA TRP A 391 -2.59 31.25 -32.45
C TRP A 391 -1.53 30.47 -31.65
N LEU A 392 -0.52 31.16 -31.12
CA LEU A 392 0.49 30.59 -30.21
C LEU A 392 -0.10 29.96 -28.93
N LEU A 393 -1.22 30.52 -28.44
CA LEU A 393 -1.96 30.02 -27.28
C LEU A 393 -2.79 28.76 -27.56
N GLY A 394 -3.01 28.38 -28.83
CA GLY A 394 -3.80 27.20 -29.20
C GLY A 394 -2.98 25.95 -29.51
N VAL A 395 -1.64 26.01 -29.47
CA VAL A 395 -0.75 24.93 -29.95
C VAL A 395 0.32 24.50 -28.93
N LEU A 396 0.30 25.02 -27.69
CA LEU A 396 1.30 24.69 -26.66
C LEU A 396 0.63 24.12 -25.40
N PRO A 397 1.20 23.06 -24.77
CA PRO A 397 0.71 22.54 -23.49
C PRO A 397 0.81 23.61 -22.40
N PHE A 398 -0.29 23.76 -21.67
CA PHE A 398 -0.74 24.93 -20.91
C PHE A 398 0.29 25.68 -20.03
N PRO A 399 0.58 26.97 -20.31
CA PRO A 399 1.05 27.91 -19.30
C PRO A 399 -0.10 28.26 -18.32
N ASN A 400 0.11 28.15 -17.01
CA ASN A 400 -0.84 28.68 -16.03
C ASN A 400 -0.45 30.12 -15.63
N TYR A 401 -1.24 31.09 -16.03
CA TYR A 401 -1.05 32.51 -15.70
C TYR A 401 -1.92 32.91 -14.51
N THR A 402 -1.49 33.94 -13.79
CA THR A 402 -2.33 34.54 -12.75
C THR A 402 -3.28 35.54 -13.36
N VAL A 403 -4.55 35.49 -12.97
CA VAL A 403 -5.58 36.45 -13.36
C VAL A 403 -6.12 37.10 -12.09
N MET A 404 -6.22 38.43 -12.09
CA MET A 404 -6.92 39.17 -11.03
C MET A 404 -8.26 39.65 -11.57
N LEU A 405 -9.34 39.19 -10.93
CA LEU A 405 -10.70 39.51 -11.29
C LEU A 405 -11.31 40.47 -10.29
N ARG A 406 -12.18 41.37 -10.75
CA ARG A 406 -13.06 42.17 -9.90
C ARG A 406 -14.48 41.64 -10.07
N MET A 407 -15.05 41.12 -8.98
CA MET A 407 -16.36 40.47 -8.98
C MET A 407 -17.11 40.69 -7.66
N ARG A 408 -18.42 40.43 -7.66
CA ARG A 408 -19.21 40.50 -6.42
C ARG A 408 -18.92 39.31 -5.53
N ALA A 409 -18.97 39.49 -4.22
CA ALA A 409 -18.80 38.42 -3.26
C ALA A 409 -19.81 37.27 -3.44
N GLY A 410 -21.05 37.59 -3.84
CA GLY A 410 -22.06 36.56 -4.16
C GLY A 410 -21.72 35.70 -5.39
N ASP A 411 -21.06 36.28 -6.39
CA ASP A 411 -20.57 35.53 -7.56
C ASP A 411 -19.40 34.62 -7.16
N LEU A 412 -18.50 35.11 -6.31
CA LEU A 412 -17.40 34.32 -5.75
C LEU A 412 -17.92 33.17 -4.88
N ARG A 413 -18.95 33.41 -4.06
CA ARG A 413 -19.65 32.37 -3.30
C ARG A 413 -20.18 31.27 -4.22
N THR A 414 -20.81 31.65 -5.34
CA THR A 414 -21.34 30.72 -6.34
C THR A 414 -20.23 29.89 -7.00
N VAL A 415 -19.08 30.51 -7.31
CA VAL A 415 -17.90 29.80 -7.82
C VAL A 415 -17.44 28.74 -6.82
N ILE A 416 -17.28 29.09 -5.54
CA ILE A 416 -16.79 28.16 -4.52
C ILE A 416 -17.79 27.01 -4.27
N GLU A 417 -19.10 27.29 -4.28
CA GLU A 417 -20.11 26.24 -4.19
C GLU A 417 -20.04 25.27 -5.38
N ALA A 418 -19.86 25.79 -6.60
CA ALA A 418 -19.73 24.97 -7.80
C ALA A 418 -18.47 24.09 -7.76
N LEU A 419 -17.35 24.60 -7.22
CA LEU A 419 -16.12 23.83 -7.03
C LEU A 419 -16.28 22.67 -6.03
N LEU A 420 -17.23 22.78 -5.10
CA LEU A 420 -17.53 21.78 -4.08
C LEU A 420 -18.79 20.96 -4.37
N ASP A 421 -19.36 21.04 -5.57
CA ASP A 421 -20.62 20.35 -5.89
C ASP A 421 -20.50 18.82 -5.81
N HIS A 422 -19.32 18.28 -6.10
CA HIS A 422 -19.01 16.85 -6.07
C HIS A 422 -18.37 16.37 -4.76
N TYR A 423 -18.11 17.26 -3.80
CA TYR A 423 -17.56 16.87 -2.49
C TYR A 423 -18.42 15.78 -1.80
N PRO A 424 -17.83 14.74 -1.17
CA PRO A 424 -16.40 14.56 -0.86
C PRO A 424 -15.61 13.76 -1.90
N THR A 425 -16.10 13.60 -3.15
CA THR A 425 -15.34 12.83 -4.15
C THR A 425 -14.03 13.53 -4.51
N GLN A 426 -12.98 12.75 -4.76
CA GLN A 426 -11.69 13.31 -5.19
C GLN A 426 -11.88 13.93 -6.59
N THR A 427 -11.89 15.26 -6.66
CA THR A 427 -11.98 15.97 -7.93
C THR A 427 -10.86 17.00 -8.04
N THR A 428 -10.46 17.35 -9.25
CA THR A 428 -9.51 18.46 -9.48
C THR A 428 -10.08 19.82 -9.03
N SER A 429 -11.37 19.89 -8.71
CA SER A 429 -12.10 21.13 -8.47
C SER A 429 -11.98 21.66 -7.05
N HIS A 430 -11.50 20.87 -6.09
CA HIS A 430 -11.50 21.28 -4.68
C HIS A 430 -10.77 22.63 -4.46
N PRO A 431 -11.41 23.65 -3.85
CA PRO A 431 -10.83 24.97 -3.69
C PRO A 431 -9.84 25.04 -2.52
N HIS A 432 -8.81 25.88 -2.67
CA HIS A 432 -7.95 26.40 -1.62
C HIS A 432 -8.02 27.93 -1.66
N VAL A 433 -8.17 28.55 -0.49
CA VAL A 433 -8.49 29.97 -0.39
C VAL A 433 -7.49 30.72 0.48
N SER A 434 -7.32 32.01 0.20
CA SER A 434 -6.58 32.97 1.02
C SER A 434 -7.45 34.18 1.30
N GLY A 435 -7.44 34.67 2.54
CA GLY A 435 -8.24 35.82 2.99
C GLY A 435 -9.70 35.50 3.32
N LEU A 436 -10.12 34.24 3.25
CA LEU A 436 -11.48 33.77 3.52
C LEU A 436 -11.52 32.73 4.64
N HIS A 437 -12.66 32.68 5.32
CA HIS A 437 -13.06 31.58 6.19
C HIS A 437 -14.48 31.14 5.83
N ILE A 438 -14.62 29.86 5.46
CA ILE A 438 -15.81 29.30 4.83
C ILE A 438 -16.29 28.12 5.66
N VAL A 439 -17.57 28.14 6.06
CA VAL A 439 -18.23 26.98 6.65
C VAL A 439 -19.19 26.41 5.61
N PHE A 440 -18.87 25.24 5.10
CA PHE A 440 -19.65 24.50 4.13
C PHE A 440 -20.56 23.49 4.85
N ASP A 441 -21.82 23.47 4.49
CA ASP A 441 -22.86 22.61 5.01
C ASP A 441 -23.31 21.64 3.91
N THR A 442 -22.88 20.39 4.05
CA THR A 442 -23.19 19.33 3.09
C THR A 442 -24.61 18.78 3.28
N THR A 443 -25.38 19.30 4.26
CA THR A 443 -26.76 18.88 4.56
C THR A 443 -27.81 19.52 3.65
N THR A 444 -27.45 20.54 2.87
CA THR A 444 -28.38 21.35 2.06
C THR A 444 -28.31 21.02 0.57
N THR A 445 -29.31 21.48 -0.21
CA THR A 445 -29.38 21.23 -1.66
C THR A 445 -28.23 21.92 -2.42
N PRO A 446 -27.83 21.41 -3.60
CA PRO A 446 -26.86 22.10 -4.46
C PRO A 446 -27.27 23.57 -4.68
N ARG A 447 -26.34 24.52 -4.44
CA ARG A 447 -26.48 26.00 -4.48
C ARG A 447 -26.88 26.78 -3.20
N HIS A 448 -26.83 26.18 -2.02
CA HIS A 448 -26.91 26.92 -0.73
C HIS A 448 -26.08 26.24 0.37
N LYS A 449 -24.89 25.76 -0.01
CA LYS A 449 -24.04 24.95 0.85
C LYS A 449 -23.09 25.79 1.71
N ILE A 450 -22.84 27.07 1.41
CA ILE A 450 -21.99 27.91 2.28
C ILE A 450 -22.83 28.49 3.44
N ALA A 451 -22.74 27.88 4.61
CA ALA A 451 -23.40 28.30 5.85
C ALA A 451 -22.73 29.51 6.54
N ALA A 452 -21.44 29.76 6.30
CA ALA A 452 -20.79 31.01 6.70
C ALA A 452 -19.73 31.41 5.67
N PHE A 453 -19.71 32.68 5.29
CA PHE A 453 -18.76 33.24 4.32
C PHE A 453 -18.16 34.53 4.89
N ARG A 454 -16.91 34.43 5.37
CA ARG A 454 -16.26 35.49 6.14
C ARG A 454 -14.93 35.86 5.54
N ARG A 455 -14.55 37.14 5.65
CA ARG A 455 -13.18 37.58 5.36
C ARG A 455 -12.34 37.53 6.63
N GLN A 456 -11.06 37.28 6.44
CA GLN A 456 -10.07 37.45 7.49
C GLN A 456 -9.70 38.94 7.62
N LEU A 457 -9.70 39.48 8.83
CA LEU A 457 -9.42 40.90 9.07
C LEU A 457 -7.93 41.23 9.06
N GLU A 458 -7.08 40.29 9.47
CA GLU A 458 -5.63 40.40 9.47
C GLU A 458 -5.04 39.08 8.97
N PRO A 459 -3.96 39.08 8.15
CA PRO A 459 -3.29 37.84 7.77
C PRO A 459 -2.94 37.00 9.02
N TRP A 460 -3.24 35.71 8.98
CA TRP A 460 -2.91 34.74 10.06
C TRP A 460 -3.64 34.99 11.40
N SER A 461 -4.69 35.82 11.42
CA SER A 461 -5.50 36.11 12.62
C SER A 461 -6.83 35.34 12.64
N PRO A 462 -7.32 34.90 13.81
CA PRO A 462 -8.66 34.31 13.95
C PRO A 462 -9.79 35.33 13.81
N SER A 463 -9.49 36.63 13.76
CA SER A 463 -10.48 37.70 13.63
C SER A 463 -11.13 37.70 12.24
N GLN A 464 -12.46 37.58 12.21
CA GLN A 464 -13.27 37.43 11.00
C GLN A 464 -14.49 38.35 11.03
N CYS A 465 -14.98 38.75 9.86
CA CYS A 465 -16.31 39.35 9.70
C CYS A 465 -17.04 38.78 8.48
N ASP A 466 -18.38 38.76 8.54
CA ASP A 466 -19.22 38.30 7.43
C ASP A 466 -19.06 39.23 6.22
N ILE A 467 -19.12 38.65 5.02
CA ILE A 467 -19.03 39.38 3.75
C ILE A 467 -20.45 39.61 3.20
N ASP A 468 -20.77 40.85 2.80
CA ASP A 468 -22.00 41.17 2.07
C ASP A 468 -21.86 40.71 0.61
N ASP A 469 -22.82 39.94 0.11
CA ASP A 469 -22.79 39.38 -1.25
C ASP A 469 -22.74 40.47 -2.35
N ASN A 470 -23.15 41.73 -2.06
CA ASN A 470 -23.06 42.86 -2.99
C ASN A 470 -21.70 43.55 -3.00
N GLU A 471 -20.82 43.21 -2.07
CA GLU A 471 -19.50 43.81 -1.99
C GLU A 471 -18.63 43.41 -3.18
N MET A 472 -17.88 44.37 -3.73
CA MET A 472 -16.93 44.12 -4.81
C MET A 472 -15.58 43.71 -4.24
N LEU A 473 -15.08 42.55 -4.63
CA LEU A 473 -13.79 42.00 -4.22
C LEU A 473 -12.87 41.85 -5.43
N THR A 474 -11.56 42.00 -5.18
CA THR A 474 -10.50 41.55 -6.09
C THR A 474 -10.09 40.13 -5.75
N VAL A 475 -10.15 39.23 -6.74
CA VAL A 475 -9.89 37.80 -6.60
C VAL A 475 -8.71 37.43 -7.50
N ALA A 476 -7.58 37.06 -6.89
CA ALA A 476 -6.43 36.50 -7.57
C ALA A 476 -6.62 34.99 -7.78
N THR A 477 -6.55 34.54 -9.03
CA THR A 477 -6.73 33.14 -9.40
C THR A 477 -5.85 32.73 -10.58
N SER A 478 -5.98 31.49 -11.05
CA SER A 478 -5.24 30.95 -12.18
C SER A 478 -6.08 30.97 -13.47
N SER A 479 -5.43 31.09 -14.63
CA SER A 479 -6.10 31.02 -15.93
C SER A 479 -6.77 29.67 -16.15
N TYR A 480 -6.20 28.59 -15.60
CA TYR A 480 -6.81 27.27 -15.57
C TYR A 480 -8.14 27.27 -14.82
N LEU A 481 -8.22 27.83 -13.61
CA LEU A 481 -9.47 27.89 -12.85
C LEU A 481 -10.51 28.77 -13.55
N MET A 482 -10.07 29.89 -14.14
CA MET A 482 -10.95 30.83 -14.83
C MET A 482 -11.58 30.24 -16.10
N SER A 483 -10.79 29.51 -16.90
CA SER A 483 -11.19 29.12 -18.27
C SER A 483 -11.29 27.62 -18.51
N GLY A 484 -10.55 26.80 -17.75
CA GLY A 484 -10.51 25.34 -17.88
C GLY A 484 -11.56 24.60 -17.04
N VAL A 485 -12.16 25.24 -16.03
CA VAL A 485 -13.12 24.59 -15.12
C VAL A 485 -14.56 25.00 -15.46
N ARG A 486 -15.28 24.10 -16.16
CA ARG A 486 -16.62 24.37 -16.74
C ARG A 486 -17.64 24.90 -15.73
N CYS A 487 -17.65 24.38 -14.50
CA CYS A 487 -18.65 24.75 -13.50
C CYS A 487 -18.54 26.22 -13.06
N CYS A 488 -17.37 26.84 -13.24
CA CYS A 488 -17.12 28.23 -12.83
C CYS A 488 -16.98 29.18 -14.01
N GLN A 489 -16.71 28.67 -15.22
CA GLN A 489 -16.42 29.44 -16.42
C GLN A 489 -17.51 30.49 -16.74
N ALA A 490 -18.79 30.12 -16.61
CA ALA A 490 -19.91 31.03 -16.86
C ALA A 490 -19.98 32.19 -15.85
N VAL A 491 -19.56 31.95 -14.60
CA VAL A 491 -19.56 32.97 -13.54
C VAL A 491 -18.35 33.90 -13.71
N PHE A 492 -17.17 33.33 -13.98
CA PHE A 492 -15.96 34.10 -14.26
C PHE A 492 -16.04 34.94 -15.53
N ALA A 493 -16.77 34.49 -16.56
CA ALA A 493 -16.98 35.27 -17.80
C ALA A 493 -17.68 36.62 -17.56
N ASN A 494 -18.39 36.77 -16.44
CA ASN A 494 -19.07 38.02 -16.07
C ASN A 494 -18.19 38.94 -15.20
N ALA A 495 -17.00 38.50 -14.77
CA ALA A 495 -16.09 39.28 -13.95
C ALA A 495 -15.21 40.23 -14.79
N GLU A 496 -14.87 41.39 -14.24
CA GLU A 496 -13.93 42.33 -14.87
C GLU A 496 -12.49 41.84 -14.64
N VAL A 497 -11.74 41.56 -15.71
CA VAL A 497 -10.31 41.24 -15.59
C VAL A 497 -9.52 42.52 -15.34
N VAL A 498 -8.89 42.62 -14.17
CA VAL A 498 -8.11 43.78 -13.74
C VAL A 498 -6.64 43.65 -14.15
N ARG A 499 -6.11 42.42 -14.21
CA ARG A 499 -4.71 42.09 -14.58
C ARG A 499 -4.57 40.64 -15.06
N ASP A 500 -3.73 40.37 -16.06
CA ASP A 500 -3.57 39.04 -16.68
C ASP A 500 -2.16 38.69 -17.22
N ASP A 501 -1.09 39.13 -16.56
CA ASP A 501 0.25 39.20 -17.19
C ASP A 501 1.39 38.39 -16.55
N ALA A 502 1.21 37.78 -15.37
CA ALA A 502 2.29 37.06 -14.67
C ALA A 502 2.14 35.53 -14.72
N LEU A 503 3.26 34.82 -14.91
CA LEU A 503 3.30 33.38 -14.75
C LEU A 503 3.11 33.02 -13.27
N MET A 504 2.23 32.05 -13.01
CA MET A 504 1.95 31.62 -11.64
C MET A 504 3.21 31.13 -10.94
N ILE A 505 4.11 30.46 -11.67
CA ILE A 505 5.38 29.97 -11.11
C ILE A 505 6.32 31.11 -10.69
N ASP A 506 6.47 32.15 -11.51
CA ASP A 506 7.34 33.30 -11.20
C ASP A 506 6.83 34.07 -9.97
N LEU A 507 5.51 34.13 -9.83
CA LEU A 507 4.86 34.80 -8.71
C LEU A 507 5.07 34.02 -7.40
N VAL A 508 4.89 32.70 -7.43
CA VAL A 508 5.18 31.85 -6.26
C VAL A 508 6.67 31.84 -5.94
N GLU A 509 7.55 31.87 -6.95
CA GLU A 509 9.00 32.05 -6.75
C GLU A 509 9.31 33.36 -6.01
N SER A 510 8.77 34.48 -6.50
CA SER A 510 8.93 35.80 -5.86
C SER A 510 8.45 35.79 -4.41
N PHE A 511 7.30 35.18 -4.14
CA PHE A 511 6.76 35.03 -2.80
C PHE A 511 7.73 34.24 -1.89
N LEU A 512 8.18 33.07 -2.32
CA LEU A 512 9.09 32.21 -1.55
C LEU A 512 10.41 32.94 -1.21
N ARG A 513 10.99 33.65 -2.18
CA ARG A 513 12.21 34.45 -1.97
C ARG A 513 12.03 35.53 -0.90
N LYS A 514 10.84 36.15 -0.81
CA LYS A 514 10.53 37.15 0.22
C LYS A 514 10.35 36.52 1.59
N GLN A 515 9.70 35.36 1.66
CA GLN A 515 9.46 34.66 2.93
C GLN A 515 10.75 34.09 3.52
N LYS A 516 11.64 33.52 2.69
CA LYS A 516 12.87 32.77 3.05
C LYS A 516 12.62 31.51 3.88
N GLU A 517 11.66 31.54 4.78
CA GLU A 517 11.16 30.40 5.55
C GLU A 517 9.63 30.40 5.49
N VAL A 518 9.03 29.22 5.33
CA VAL A 518 7.57 29.06 5.35
C VAL A 518 7.16 28.07 6.43
N ALA A 519 6.06 28.36 7.14
CA ALA A 519 5.53 27.53 8.22
C ALA A 519 4.00 27.58 8.20
N TYR A 520 3.38 26.60 7.54
CA TYR A 520 1.93 26.47 7.46
C TYR A 520 1.46 25.29 8.31
N ALA A 521 0.40 25.47 9.09
CA ALA A 521 -0.26 24.35 9.77
C ALA A 521 -0.90 23.41 8.73
N ALA A 522 -0.98 22.11 9.02
CA ALA A 522 -1.51 21.12 8.06
C ALA A 522 -2.93 21.45 7.55
N ASN A 523 -3.76 22.02 8.43
CA ASN A 523 -5.05 22.60 8.12
C ASN A 523 -5.21 23.87 8.99
N GLU A 524 -5.52 25.01 8.37
CA GLU A 524 -5.65 26.29 9.08
C GLU A 524 -7.11 26.64 9.39
N GLY A 525 -8.06 25.80 8.96
CA GLY A 525 -9.49 25.97 9.14
C GLY A 525 -10.07 27.07 8.27
N ARG A 526 -9.47 27.38 7.12
CA ARG A 526 -10.01 28.30 6.11
C ARG A 526 -11.30 27.75 5.48
N ILE A 527 -11.45 26.42 5.41
CA ILE A 527 -12.66 25.72 4.94
C ILE A 527 -13.06 24.63 5.94
N ILE A 528 -14.31 24.68 6.44
CA ILE A 528 -14.85 23.75 7.45
C ILE A 528 -16.11 23.08 6.93
N TYR A 529 -16.23 21.75 7.02
CA TYR A 529 -17.40 20.99 6.55
C TYR A 529 -18.33 20.58 7.71
N LYS A 530 -19.65 20.78 7.55
CA LYS A 530 -20.73 20.21 8.38
C LYS A 530 -21.40 19.07 7.59
N GLU A 531 -21.50 17.88 8.17
CA GLU A 531 -21.82 16.63 7.43
C GLU A 531 -23.31 16.20 7.45
N CYS A 532 -23.84 15.70 6.32
CA CYS A 532 -25.06 14.88 6.20
C CYS A 532 -24.84 13.66 5.32
N ARG A 533 -25.44 12.53 5.74
CA ARG A 533 -25.35 11.21 5.10
C ARG A 533 -26.59 10.94 4.25
N VAL A 534 -26.41 10.49 3.00
CA VAL A 534 -27.52 10.06 2.13
C VAL A 534 -27.98 8.65 2.55
N LYS A 535 -29.29 8.45 2.69
CA LYS A 535 -29.93 7.14 2.93
C LYS A 535 -30.09 6.37 1.62
N MET A 536 -29.69 5.10 1.60
CA MET A 536 -30.19 4.14 0.62
C MET A 536 -31.33 3.33 1.26
N GLU A 537 -32.43 3.13 0.54
CA GLU A 537 -33.50 2.24 0.99
C GLU A 537 -33.26 0.83 0.44
N HIS A 538 -33.04 -0.15 1.32
CA HIS A 538 -32.96 -1.57 0.96
C HIS A 538 -34.32 -2.27 1.13
N PRO A 539 -34.68 -3.23 0.25
CA PRO A 539 -35.92 -4.00 0.36
C PRO A 539 -35.97 -4.88 1.62
N ALA A 540 -37.18 -5.18 2.09
CA ALA A 540 -37.53 -5.70 3.42
C ALA A 540 -37.00 -7.12 3.82
N GLN A 541 -36.03 -7.70 3.10
CA GLN A 541 -35.50 -9.06 3.37
C GLN A 541 -33.96 -9.14 3.38
N GLN A 542 -33.27 -8.00 3.44
CA GLN A 542 -31.81 -7.92 3.45
C GLN A 542 -31.31 -7.11 4.65
N ALA A 543 -30.08 -7.38 5.09
CA ALA A 543 -29.36 -6.54 6.05
C ALA A 543 -27.97 -6.21 5.49
N HIS A 544 -27.60 -4.93 5.50
CA HIS A 544 -26.24 -4.50 5.17
C HIS A 544 -25.38 -4.56 6.42
N VAL A 545 -24.30 -5.33 6.37
CA VAL A 545 -23.32 -5.48 7.45
C VAL A 545 -21.98 -4.98 6.94
N VAL A 546 -21.34 -4.10 7.72
CA VAL A 546 -20.00 -3.61 7.43
C VAL A 546 -19.06 -4.10 8.51
N VAL A 547 -18.06 -4.88 8.14
CA VAL A 547 -16.99 -5.29 9.04
C VAL A 547 -15.78 -4.42 8.81
N LEU A 548 -15.31 -3.72 9.85
CA LEU A 548 -14.02 -3.07 9.87
C LEU A 548 -13.05 -3.96 10.63
N THR A 549 -11.97 -4.43 10.00
CA THR A 549 -11.11 -5.47 10.61
C THR A 549 -9.63 -5.10 10.58
N LEU A 550 -8.97 -5.47 11.69
CA LEU A 550 -7.55 -5.31 12.00
C LEU A 550 -6.99 -6.68 12.42
N ASN A 551 -5.68 -6.84 12.43
CA ASN A 551 -5.01 -7.99 13.04
C ASN A 551 -3.61 -7.58 13.49
N ASP A 552 -3.04 -8.35 14.43
CA ASP A 552 -1.63 -8.29 14.85
C ASP A 552 -1.17 -6.86 15.19
N VAL A 553 -1.54 -6.35 16.36
CA VAL A 553 -1.24 -4.96 16.77
C VAL A 553 -0.23 -4.95 17.92
N TYR A 554 1.02 -4.60 17.58
CA TYR A 554 2.12 -4.53 18.54
C TYR A 554 2.58 -3.09 18.77
N GLU A 555 2.71 -2.31 17.70
CA GLU A 555 3.15 -0.92 17.73
C GLU A 555 1.97 0.07 17.84
N LEU A 556 2.06 1.00 18.80
CA LEU A 556 0.96 1.91 19.13
C LEU A 556 1.11 3.30 18.51
N PHE A 557 2.28 3.62 17.98
CA PHE A 557 2.58 4.92 17.38
C PHE A 557 2.92 4.77 15.91
N PRO A 558 2.72 5.83 15.10
CA PRO A 558 3.12 5.80 13.70
C PRO A 558 4.60 5.52 13.54
N ASN A 559 4.95 4.80 12.48
CA ASN A 559 6.33 4.58 12.09
C ASN A 559 6.98 5.89 11.55
N ALA A 560 8.25 5.82 11.15
CA ALA A 560 8.97 6.98 10.62
C ALA A 560 8.31 7.61 9.37
N SER A 561 7.52 6.84 8.62
CA SER A 561 6.73 7.29 7.48
C SER A 561 5.35 7.85 7.88
N GLN A 562 5.07 8.02 9.17
CA GLN A 562 3.76 8.46 9.69
C GLN A 562 2.60 7.57 9.22
N VAL A 563 2.83 6.26 9.16
CA VAL A 563 1.80 5.23 8.89
C VAL A 563 1.72 4.33 10.12
N GLY A 564 0.52 3.82 10.42
CA GLY A 564 0.25 3.06 11.64
C GLY A 564 -0.11 3.97 12.80
N GLY A 565 -0.05 3.46 14.01
CA GLY A 565 -0.46 4.19 15.20
C GLY A 565 -1.95 4.05 15.49
N VAL A 566 -2.25 3.68 16.74
CA VAL A 566 -3.63 3.36 17.14
C VAL A 566 -4.50 4.60 17.34
N ALA A 567 -3.90 5.77 17.62
CA ALA A 567 -4.62 7.02 17.73
C ALA A 567 -5.08 7.54 16.36
N GLU A 568 -4.24 7.44 15.35
CA GLU A 568 -4.55 7.75 13.95
C GLU A 568 -5.54 6.73 13.40
N MET A 569 -5.40 5.45 13.77
CA MET A 569 -6.40 4.42 13.46
C MET A 569 -7.76 4.71 14.09
N ALA A 570 -7.80 5.21 15.33
CA ALA A 570 -9.05 5.65 15.97
C ALA A 570 -9.71 6.80 15.19
N THR A 571 -8.92 7.74 14.65
CA THR A 571 -9.44 8.76 13.72
C THR A 571 -9.99 8.11 12.45
N LEU A 572 -9.23 7.22 11.80
CA LEU A 572 -9.68 6.53 10.59
C LEU A 572 -10.99 5.76 10.82
N LEU A 573 -11.07 4.95 11.88
CA LEU A 573 -12.26 4.20 12.26
C LEU A 573 -13.48 5.11 12.42
N ARG A 574 -13.32 6.27 13.06
CA ARG A 574 -14.41 7.24 13.22
C ARG A 574 -14.79 7.90 11.91
N THR A 575 -13.83 8.30 11.09
CA THR A 575 -14.07 8.87 9.76
C THR A 575 -14.83 7.87 8.91
N VAL A 576 -14.37 6.62 8.84
CA VAL A 576 -15.03 5.55 8.09
C VAL A 576 -16.43 5.31 8.63
N ARG A 577 -16.61 5.09 9.94
CA ARG A 577 -17.93 4.95 10.57
C ARG A 577 -18.84 6.15 10.30
N ALA A 578 -18.27 7.35 10.12
CA ALA A 578 -19.02 8.54 9.78
C ALA A 578 -19.54 8.55 8.33
N THR A 579 -18.84 7.88 7.42
CA THR A 579 -19.28 7.73 6.02
C THR A 579 -20.27 6.59 5.78
N LEU A 580 -20.42 5.65 6.73
CA LEU A 580 -21.28 4.47 6.55
C LEU A 580 -22.78 4.81 6.57
N PRO A 581 -23.61 4.07 5.80
CA PRO A 581 -25.06 4.25 5.80
C PRO A 581 -25.66 4.03 7.20
N PRO A 582 -26.66 4.84 7.63
CA PRO A 582 -27.27 4.71 8.97
C PRO A 582 -27.88 3.33 9.27
N GLU A 583 -28.33 2.62 8.24
CA GLU A 583 -28.93 1.30 8.30
C GLU A 583 -27.93 0.15 8.34
N ALA A 584 -26.65 0.43 8.04
CA ALA A 584 -25.60 -0.57 8.06
C ALA A 584 -25.29 -1.00 9.49
N HIS A 585 -25.29 -2.30 9.74
CA HIS A 585 -24.79 -2.85 11.00
C HIS A 585 -23.26 -2.91 10.95
N VAL A 586 -22.58 -2.16 11.82
CA VAL A 586 -21.11 -2.08 11.80
C VAL A 586 -20.52 -2.96 12.88
N LEU A 587 -19.55 -3.80 12.51
CA LEU A 587 -18.77 -4.63 13.43
C LEU A 587 -17.29 -4.30 13.28
N VAL A 588 -16.59 -4.04 14.37
CA VAL A 588 -15.15 -3.79 14.37
C VAL A 588 -14.42 -4.95 15.04
N THR A 589 -13.47 -5.54 14.34
CA THR A 589 -12.81 -6.78 14.75
C THR A 589 -11.30 -6.66 14.81
N LEU A 590 -10.68 -7.40 15.72
CA LEU A 590 -9.22 -7.59 15.76
C LEU A 590 -8.88 -9.08 15.81
N ASN A 591 -8.05 -9.54 14.87
CA ASN A 591 -7.82 -10.97 14.66
C ASN A 591 -6.53 -11.47 15.31
N GLY A 592 -6.45 -11.39 16.64
CA GLY A 592 -5.38 -11.94 17.48
C GLY A 592 -4.09 -11.12 17.56
N ASP A 593 -3.24 -11.57 18.48
CA ASP A 593 -1.93 -11.00 18.81
C ASP A 593 -1.97 -9.51 19.15
N PHE A 594 -2.40 -9.24 20.38
CA PHE A 594 -2.55 -7.88 20.88
C PHE A 594 -2.07 -7.68 22.31
N LEU A 595 -1.88 -8.72 23.12
CA LEU A 595 -1.45 -8.55 24.52
C LEU A 595 0.06 -8.43 24.68
N TRP A 596 0.84 -9.08 23.82
CA TRP A 596 2.29 -9.13 23.91
C TRP A 596 2.97 -8.32 22.82
N ARG A 597 4.20 -7.86 23.15
CA ARG A 597 5.22 -7.22 22.31
C ARG A 597 5.22 -5.71 22.22
N SER A 598 4.16 -5.08 22.71
CA SER A 598 4.18 -3.63 22.91
C SER A 598 5.28 -3.25 23.90
N LYS A 599 5.98 -2.13 23.65
CA LYS A 599 7.02 -1.60 24.56
C LYS A 599 6.53 -1.30 25.99
N TYR A 600 5.22 -1.33 26.22
CA TYR A 600 4.58 -1.11 27.52
C TYR A 600 4.33 -2.39 28.32
N ASP A 601 4.43 -3.55 27.68
CA ASP A 601 4.01 -4.84 28.24
C ASP A 601 4.86 -5.31 29.44
N ARG A 602 6.13 -4.90 29.55
CA ARG A 602 7.00 -5.22 30.69
C ARG A 602 6.37 -4.80 32.02
N ARG A 603 5.64 -3.68 32.00
CA ARG A 603 5.07 -3.10 33.21
C ARG A 603 3.77 -3.77 33.63
N ASP A 604 2.87 -3.96 32.67
CA ASP A 604 1.48 -4.30 32.96
C ASP A 604 0.97 -5.57 32.26
N LYS A 605 1.86 -6.24 31.53
CA LYS A 605 1.64 -7.53 30.87
C LYS A 605 0.45 -7.55 29.92
N GLY A 606 0.31 -6.49 29.12
CA GLY A 606 -0.71 -6.36 28.08
C GLY A 606 -1.99 -5.65 28.53
N ALA A 607 -2.11 -5.28 29.80
CA ALA A 607 -3.29 -4.58 30.32
C ALA A 607 -3.58 -3.26 29.59
N HIS A 608 -2.56 -2.49 29.21
CA HIS A 608 -2.72 -1.27 28.41
C HIS A 608 -3.40 -1.53 27.07
N MET A 609 -3.17 -2.69 26.44
CA MET A 609 -3.78 -3.03 25.15
C MET A 609 -5.28 -3.24 25.29
N VAL A 610 -5.73 -3.84 26.39
CA VAL A 610 -7.17 -3.93 26.67
C VAL A 610 -7.79 -2.52 26.76
N ASP A 611 -7.12 -1.59 27.45
CA ASP A 611 -7.62 -0.22 27.59
C ASP A 611 -7.63 0.53 26.24
N VAL A 612 -6.59 0.34 25.42
CA VAL A 612 -6.47 0.93 24.07
C VAL A 612 -7.56 0.37 23.15
N LEU A 613 -7.73 -0.95 23.07
CA LEU A 613 -8.75 -1.56 22.21
C LEU A 613 -10.17 -1.20 22.64
N ASN A 614 -10.41 -1.06 23.96
CA ASN A 614 -11.66 -0.51 24.48
C ASN A 614 -11.89 0.94 23.98
N ALA A 615 -10.86 1.77 23.95
CA ALA A 615 -10.94 3.15 23.46
C ALA A 615 -11.15 3.24 21.93
N LEU A 616 -10.60 2.30 21.16
CA LEU A 616 -10.87 2.18 19.71
C LEU A 616 -12.32 1.76 19.42
N GLY A 617 -13.00 1.16 20.40
CA GLY A 617 -14.33 0.60 20.25
C GLY A 617 -14.31 -0.63 19.34
N ILE A 618 -13.37 -1.55 19.59
CA ILE A 618 -13.40 -2.90 19.02
C ILE A 618 -14.60 -3.65 19.61
N ASP A 619 -15.30 -4.42 18.78
CA ASP A 619 -16.49 -5.18 19.19
C ASP A 619 -16.15 -6.65 19.49
N VAL A 620 -15.30 -7.27 18.67
CA VAL A 620 -14.95 -8.69 18.76
C VAL A 620 -13.47 -8.92 18.49
N VAL A 621 -12.83 -9.73 19.32
CA VAL A 621 -11.42 -10.12 19.19
C VAL A 621 -11.33 -11.64 19.18
N VAL A 622 -10.46 -12.23 18.34
CA VAL A 622 -10.02 -13.63 18.55
C VAL A 622 -8.66 -13.62 19.23
N ILE A 623 -8.41 -14.58 20.12
CA ILE A 623 -7.11 -14.74 20.79
C ILE A 623 -6.05 -15.26 19.78
N GLY A 624 -4.84 -14.69 19.85
CA GLY A 624 -3.66 -15.12 19.10
C GLY A 624 -2.70 -15.98 19.93
N ASN A 625 -1.63 -16.47 19.31
CA ASN A 625 -0.66 -17.34 19.99
C ASN A 625 0.17 -16.54 21.01
N HIS A 626 0.51 -15.29 20.68
CA HIS A 626 1.30 -14.43 21.55
C HIS A 626 0.51 -13.84 22.72
N ASP A 627 -0.83 -13.95 22.72
CA ASP A 627 -1.66 -13.49 23.83
C ASP A 627 -1.49 -14.34 25.10
N PHE A 628 -0.85 -15.50 24.99
CA PHE A 628 -0.51 -16.38 26.10
C PHE A 628 0.92 -16.23 26.61
N ASP A 629 1.74 -15.32 26.06
CA ASP A 629 3.16 -15.19 26.43
C ASP A 629 3.38 -14.78 27.89
N PHE A 630 2.39 -14.13 28.52
CA PHE A 630 2.40 -13.84 29.96
C PHE A 630 1.80 -14.95 30.84
N GLY A 631 1.37 -16.04 30.21
CA GLY A 631 0.75 -17.20 30.83
C GLY A 631 -0.77 -17.05 31.03
N GLN A 632 -1.44 -18.20 31.07
CA GLN A 632 -2.90 -18.35 31.19
C GLN A 632 -3.56 -17.38 32.16
N ARG A 633 -3.05 -17.24 33.39
CA ARG A 633 -3.69 -16.41 34.42
C ARG A 633 -3.72 -14.94 34.04
N THR A 634 -2.62 -14.41 33.51
CA THR A 634 -2.54 -13.00 33.12
C THR A 634 -3.40 -12.72 31.89
N THR A 635 -3.44 -13.65 30.93
CA THR A 635 -4.38 -13.57 29.81
C THR A 635 -5.82 -13.48 30.33
N GLN A 636 -6.24 -14.38 31.23
CA GLN A 636 -7.60 -14.35 31.82
C GLN A 636 -7.91 -13.01 32.51
N GLU A 637 -7.00 -12.50 33.34
CA GLU A 637 -7.17 -11.21 34.03
C GLU A 637 -7.30 -10.03 33.05
N CYS A 638 -6.62 -10.07 31.90
CA CYS A 638 -6.77 -9.08 30.84
C CYS A 638 -8.13 -9.19 30.14
N LEU A 639 -8.55 -10.41 29.80
CA LEU A 639 -9.82 -10.64 29.11
C LEU A 639 -11.04 -10.31 29.97
N GLU A 640 -10.96 -10.49 31.29
CA GLU A 640 -12.01 -10.09 32.24
C GLU A 640 -12.24 -8.56 32.28
N ARG A 641 -11.28 -7.76 31.83
CA ARG A 641 -11.37 -6.30 31.73
C ARG A 641 -11.81 -5.80 30.35
N ALA A 642 -11.92 -6.68 29.36
CA ALA A 642 -12.28 -6.31 28.00
C ALA A 642 -13.74 -5.86 27.92
N ALA A 643 -14.01 -4.76 27.18
CA ALA A 643 -15.36 -4.33 26.83
C ALA A 643 -15.88 -5.00 25.54
N PHE A 644 -15.01 -5.78 24.88
CA PHE A 644 -15.27 -6.51 23.64
C PHE A 644 -15.48 -8.00 23.89
N THR A 645 -16.14 -8.67 22.95
CA THR A 645 -16.29 -10.14 22.99
C THR A 645 -14.98 -10.79 22.59
N THR A 646 -14.43 -11.66 23.44
CA THR A 646 -13.21 -12.42 23.09
C THR A 646 -13.57 -13.84 22.68
N LEU A 647 -13.18 -14.23 21.47
CA LEU A 647 -13.34 -15.56 20.89
C LEU A 647 -12.04 -16.35 21.02
N GLY A 648 -12.14 -17.65 21.23
CA GLY A 648 -11.00 -18.55 21.38
C GLY A 648 -11.50 -19.98 21.53
N SER A 649 -12.36 -20.34 20.59
CA SER A 649 -13.38 -21.36 20.80
C SER A 649 -12.76 -22.77 20.90
N ASN A 650 -11.56 -22.98 20.36
CA ASN A 650 -10.76 -24.21 20.50
C ASN A 650 -9.78 -24.19 21.68
N VAL A 651 -9.77 -23.18 22.55
CA VAL A 651 -8.94 -23.15 23.76
C VAL A 651 -9.70 -23.71 24.95
N ARG A 652 -9.32 -24.91 25.40
CA ARG A 652 -10.06 -25.68 26.40
C ARG A 652 -9.23 -26.13 27.58
N GLN A 653 -9.90 -26.30 28.71
CA GLN A 653 -9.32 -26.94 29.89
C GLN A 653 -9.14 -28.44 29.64
N LYS A 654 -7.91 -28.96 29.79
CA LYS A 654 -7.59 -30.39 29.60
C LYS A 654 -8.43 -31.31 30.48
N ALA A 655 -8.72 -30.89 31.72
CA ALA A 655 -9.42 -31.72 32.69
C ALA A 655 -10.93 -31.87 32.41
N THR A 656 -11.56 -30.85 31.82
CA THR A 656 -13.02 -30.75 31.73
C THR A 656 -13.56 -30.64 30.30
N GLY A 657 -12.71 -30.28 29.32
CA GLY A 657 -13.16 -29.95 27.97
C GLY A 657 -14.03 -28.70 27.89
N GLN A 658 -14.07 -27.89 28.96
CA GLN A 658 -14.77 -26.59 28.95
C GLN A 658 -13.87 -25.52 28.35
N ILE A 659 -14.48 -24.51 27.74
CA ILE A 659 -13.76 -23.33 27.23
C ILE A 659 -13.06 -22.59 28.39
N MET A 660 -11.94 -21.95 28.10
CA MET A 660 -11.25 -21.09 29.08
C MET A 660 -12.18 -19.95 29.56
N SER A 661 -12.13 -19.62 30.85
CA SER A 661 -12.79 -18.42 31.39
C SER A 661 -12.32 -17.17 30.65
N GLY A 662 -13.24 -16.23 30.38
CA GLY A 662 -12.97 -15.02 29.60
C GLY A 662 -13.10 -15.19 28.09
N LEU A 663 -13.19 -16.42 27.57
CA LEU A 663 -13.44 -16.70 26.15
C LEU A 663 -14.89 -17.09 25.89
N THR A 664 -15.35 -16.76 24.69
CA THR A 664 -16.67 -17.09 24.15
C THR A 664 -16.54 -18.17 23.08
N ASP A 665 -17.34 -19.22 23.17
CA ASP A 665 -17.30 -20.36 22.23
C ASP A 665 -17.93 -19.98 20.88
N THR A 666 -19.15 -19.43 20.90
CA THR A 666 -19.81 -18.87 19.72
C THR A 666 -20.62 -17.64 20.12
N ALA A 667 -20.69 -16.62 19.29
CA ALA A 667 -21.55 -15.45 19.49
C ALA A 667 -22.57 -15.33 18.35
N VAL A 668 -23.74 -14.76 18.64
CA VAL A 668 -24.78 -14.47 17.65
C VAL A 668 -25.12 -12.99 17.73
N VAL A 669 -24.97 -12.29 16.60
CA VAL A 669 -25.32 -10.88 16.44
C VAL A 669 -26.65 -10.81 15.69
N ASN A 670 -27.64 -10.16 16.29
CA ASN A 670 -28.94 -9.93 15.66
C ASN A 670 -28.86 -8.74 14.72
N LEU A 671 -29.27 -8.94 13.47
CA LEU A 671 -29.28 -7.95 12.41
C LEU A 671 -30.71 -7.39 12.19
N PRO A 672 -30.86 -6.28 11.45
CA PRO A 672 -32.17 -5.81 11.00
C PRO A 672 -32.97 -6.91 10.29
N ASN A 673 -34.30 -6.76 10.28
CA ASN A 673 -35.24 -7.67 9.61
C ASN A 673 -35.23 -9.13 10.11
N GLY A 674 -34.71 -9.37 11.32
CA GLY A 674 -34.72 -10.70 11.96
C GLY A 674 -33.66 -11.67 11.43
N LEU A 675 -32.65 -11.15 10.73
CA LEU A 675 -31.48 -11.91 10.28
C LEU A 675 -30.45 -12.06 11.41
N GLN A 676 -29.60 -13.09 11.32
CA GLN A 676 -28.59 -13.38 12.36
C GLN A 676 -27.21 -13.69 11.77
N LEU A 677 -26.19 -13.12 12.39
CA LEU A 677 -24.78 -13.38 12.10
C LEU A 677 -24.17 -14.22 13.23
N GLY A 678 -23.61 -15.38 12.90
CA GLY A 678 -22.89 -16.24 13.85
C GLY A 678 -21.39 -16.00 13.79
N LEU A 679 -20.73 -15.91 14.94
CA LEU A 679 -19.29 -15.69 15.08
C LEU A 679 -18.65 -16.81 15.90
N PHE A 680 -17.45 -17.26 15.51
CA PHE A 680 -16.61 -18.14 16.34
C PHE A 680 -15.11 -17.89 16.09
N GLY A 681 -14.26 -18.29 17.04
CA GLY A 681 -12.81 -18.08 16.98
C GLY A 681 -12.01 -19.37 16.74
N VAL A 682 -10.86 -19.28 16.06
CA VAL A 682 -9.92 -20.40 15.92
C VAL A 682 -8.48 -19.92 16.11
N LEU A 683 -7.78 -20.51 17.08
CA LEU A 683 -6.35 -20.31 17.34
C LEU A 683 -5.51 -21.48 16.77
N THR A 684 -4.32 -21.21 16.25
CA THR A 684 -3.41 -22.25 15.76
C THR A 684 -2.99 -23.25 16.85
N THR A 685 -3.01 -24.54 16.53
CA THR A 685 -2.54 -25.62 17.42
C THR A 685 -1.03 -25.58 17.66
N GLU A 686 -0.28 -24.84 16.85
CA GLU A 686 1.15 -24.57 17.07
C GLU A 686 1.41 -23.93 18.44
N THR A 687 0.45 -23.17 18.97
CA THR A 687 0.50 -22.57 20.32
C THR A 687 0.77 -23.61 21.43
N ASN A 688 0.31 -24.85 21.25
CA ASN A 688 0.58 -25.93 22.21
C ASN A 688 2.08 -26.26 22.33
N LYS A 689 2.86 -26.04 21.26
CA LYS A 689 4.30 -26.33 21.20
C LYS A 689 5.14 -25.19 21.76
N GLU A 690 4.61 -23.97 21.82
CA GLU A 690 5.30 -22.77 22.32
C GLU A 690 5.44 -22.79 23.86
N GLY A 691 4.60 -23.55 24.56
CA GLY A 691 4.71 -23.80 26.00
C GLY A 691 4.13 -22.71 26.90
N ASN A 692 3.75 -21.55 26.36
CA ASN A 692 3.29 -20.39 27.13
C ASN A 692 1.80 -20.45 27.51
N ILE A 693 0.98 -21.26 26.81
CA ILE A 693 -0.47 -21.40 27.07
C ILE A 693 -0.82 -21.96 28.45
N GLY A 694 0.14 -22.57 29.15
CA GLY A 694 -0.05 -23.13 30.48
C GLY A 694 -0.36 -24.63 30.50
N ALA A 695 -0.07 -25.27 31.63
CA ALA A 695 -0.17 -26.72 31.75
C ALA A 695 -1.62 -27.26 31.69
N ASP A 696 -2.60 -26.44 32.06
CA ASP A 696 -4.00 -26.87 32.21
C ASP A 696 -4.84 -26.67 30.94
N LEU A 697 -4.31 -25.97 29.93
CA LEU A 697 -5.00 -25.68 28.68
C LEU A 697 -4.46 -26.50 27.52
N VAL A 698 -5.34 -26.71 26.54
CA VAL A 698 -5.02 -27.29 25.22
C VAL A 698 -5.74 -26.47 24.15
N VAL A 699 -5.03 -26.19 23.06
CA VAL A 699 -5.65 -25.75 21.81
C VAL A 699 -6.06 -27.00 21.03
N GLU A 700 -7.36 -27.22 20.89
CA GLU A 700 -7.92 -28.35 20.15
C GLU A 700 -7.79 -28.16 18.64
N SER A 701 -7.96 -29.27 17.88
CA SER A 701 -7.90 -29.27 16.42
C SER A 701 -8.79 -28.20 15.80
N GLU A 702 -8.19 -27.37 14.96
CA GLU A 702 -8.81 -26.25 14.25
C GLU A 702 -10.04 -26.72 13.47
N ILE A 703 -9.89 -27.79 12.68
CA ILE A 703 -10.92 -28.32 11.79
C ILE A 703 -12.08 -28.93 12.60
N ALA A 704 -11.78 -29.84 13.52
CA ALA A 704 -12.83 -30.56 14.27
C ALA A 704 -13.67 -29.60 15.13
N HIS A 705 -13.01 -28.60 15.72
CA HIS A 705 -13.67 -27.58 16.50
C HIS A 705 -14.51 -26.63 15.61
N ALA A 706 -13.98 -26.16 14.49
CA ALA A 706 -14.73 -25.30 13.59
C ALA A 706 -15.98 -25.99 13.03
N GLN A 707 -15.90 -27.29 12.69
CA GLN A 707 -17.07 -28.10 12.29
C GLN A 707 -18.15 -28.11 13.37
N ARG A 708 -17.77 -28.24 14.65
CA ARG A 708 -18.70 -28.18 15.77
C ARG A 708 -19.35 -26.80 15.90
N CYS A 709 -18.57 -25.72 15.79
CA CYS A 709 -19.10 -24.35 15.86
C CYS A 709 -20.07 -24.04 14.72
N VAL A 710 -19.72 -24.42 13.48
CA VAL A 710 -20.59 -24.24 12.31
C VAL A 710 -21.90 -25.02 12.48
N GLN A 711 -21.83 -26.28 12.94
CA GLN A 711 -23.02 -27.07 13.21
C GLN A 711 -23.90 -26.40 14.28
N GLN A 712 -23.32 -25.96 15.39
CA GLN A 712 -24.03 -25.30 16.48
C GLN A 712 -24.73 -24.00 16.01
N LEU A 713 -24.04 -23.17 15.22
CA LEU A 713 -24.59 -21.94 14.68
C LEU A 713 -25.69 -22.22 13.63
N THR A 714 -25.49 -23.24 12.80
CA THR A 714 -26.49 -23.70 11.83
C THR A 714 -27.77 -24.18 12.53
N ASP A 715 -27.63 -24.97 13.59
CA ASP A 715 -28.75 -25.44 14.42
C ASP A 715 -29.47 -24.26 15.11
N HIS A 716 -28.75 -23.19 15.45
CA HIS A 716 -29.30 -21.97 16.01
C HIS A 716 -30.11 -21.14 14.99
N GLY A 717 -29.95 -21.39 13.69
CA GLY A 717 -30.70 -20.67 12.67
C GLY A 717 -30.00 -19.46 12.07
N VAL A 718 -28.67 -19.31 12.28
CA VAL A 718 -27.95 -18.15 11.73
C VAL A 718 -27.95 -18.14 10.20
N ASP A 719 -27.93 -16.93 9.64
CA ASP A 719 -28.03 -16.70 8.21
C ASP A 719 -26.64 -16.54 7.55
N CYS A 720 -25.65 -16.05 8.30
CA CYS A 720 -24.25 -15.92 7.88
C CYS A 720 -23.30 -16.32 9.02
N VAL A 721 -22.21 -17.02 8.72
CA VAL A 721 -21.19 -17.48 9.69
C VAL A 721 -19.84 -16.85 9.36
N VAL A 722 -19.27 -16.15 10.35
CA VAL A 722 -17.95 -15.53 10.28
C VAL A 722 -17.02 -16.22 11.28
N ALA A 723 -15.92 -16.78 10.79
CA ALA A 723 -14.83 -17.28 11.61
C ALA A 723 -13.78 -16.17 11.79
N LEU A 724 -13.44 -15.83 13.02
CA LEU A 724 -12.25 -15.03 13.31
C LEU A 724 -11.11 -16.00 13.61
N THR A 725 -10.00 -15.92 12.87
CA THR A 725 -8.90 -16.89 12.96
C THR A 725 -7.59 -16.20 13.31
N HIS A 726 -6.74 -16.90 14.05
CA HIS A 726 -5.34 -16.55 14.20
C HIS A 726 -4.49 -17.74 13.72
N LEU A 727 -4.53 -17.91 12.41
CA LEU A 727 -3.98 -19.01 11.63
C LEU A 727 -3.18 -18.45 10.46
N LYS A 728 -2.18 -19.20 9.99
CA LYS A 728 -1.51 -18.90 8.72
C LYS A 728 -2.49 -18.97 7.57
N ALA A 729 -2.25 -18.22 6.50
CA ALA A 729 -3.09 -18.19 5.31
C ALA A 729 -3.27 -19.58 4.68
N ALA A 730 -2.24 -20.43 4.76
CA ALA A 730 -2.32 -21.83 4.32
C ALA A 730 -3.29 -22.66 5.17
N GLU A 731 -3.34 -22.42 6.47
CA GLU A 731 -4.23 -23.11 7.42
C GLU A 731 -5.67 -22.61 7.26
N ASP A 732 -5.88 -21.30 7.06
CA ASP A 732 -7.20 -20.74 6.73
C ASP A 732 -7.77 -21.34 5.42
N ARG A 733 -6.92 -21.53 4.40
CA ARG A 733 -7.32 -22.21 3.17
C ARG A 733 -7.79 -23.64 3.45
N VAL A 734 -7.05 -24.39 4.26
CA VAL A 734 -7.44 -25.75 4.64
C VAL A 734 -8.75 -25.74 5.43
N LEU A 735 -8.92 -24.77 6.34
CA LEU A 735 -10.13 -24.61 7.13
C LEU A 735 -11.36 -24.35 6.24
N ALA A 736 -11.27 -23.38 5.34
CA ALA A 736 -12.34 -23.06 4.38
C ALA A 736 -12.71 -24.25 3.49
N ARG A 737 -11.73 -25.02 3.00
CA ARG A 737 -11.98 -26.24 2.19
C ARG A 737 -12.67 -27.36 2.95
N THR A 738 -12.33 -27.52 4.23
CA THR A 738 -12.67 -28.73 5.00
C THR A 738 -13.91 -28.53 5.89
N VAL A 739 -14.31 -27.28 6.14
CA VAL A 739 -15.41 -26.92 7.03
C VAL A 739 -16.49 -26.15 6.25
N PRO A 740 -17.38 -26.87 5.54
CA PRO A 740 -18.47 -26.23 4.80
C PRO A 740 -19.41 -25.51 5.75
N GLY A 741 -19.89 -24.33 5.35
CA GLY A 741 -20.82 -23.50 6.12
C GLY A 741 -20.19 -22.28 6.79
N ILE A 742 -18.87 -22.08 6.65
CA ILE A 742 -18.21 -20.80 6.93
C ILE A 742 -18.38 -19.88 5.72
N ASP A 743 -18.96 -18.70 5.91
CA ASP A 743 -19.17 -17.73 4.82
C ASP A 743 -17.99 -16.74 4.72
N VAL A 744 -17.40 -16.33 5.85
CA VAL A 744 -16.24 -15.43 5.90
C VAL A 744 -15.23 -15.88 6.96
N ILE A 745 -13.94 -15.76 6.63
CA ILE A 745 -12.81 -15.91 7.54
C ILE A 745 -12.07 -14.56 7.63
N LEU A 746 -11.97 -14.04 8.85
CA LEU A 746 -11.20 -12.84 9.19
C LEU A 746 -10.00 -13.28 10.01
N GLY A 747 -8.83 -13.30 9.39
CA GLY A 747 -7.63 -13.90 9.95
C GLY A 747 -6.57 -12.89 10.39
N GLY A 748 -5.65 -13.36 11.24
CA GLY A 748 -4.38 -12.71 11.57
C GLY A 748 -3.17 -13.62 11.34
N HIS A 749 -2.12 -13.47 12.15
CA HIS A 749 -0.86 -14.25 12.18
C HIS A 749 0.10 -13.99 11.01
N ASP A 750 -0.43 -13.78 9.80
CA ASP A 750 0.37 -13.25 8.70
C ASP A 750 0.34 -11.72 8.74
N HIS A 751 1.51 -11.12 8.87
CA HIS A 751 1.69 -9.67 9.06
C HIS A 751 1.52 -8.86 7.75
N GLU A 752 1.15 -9.53 6.65
CA GLU A 752 0.95 -8.93 5.34
C GLU A 752 -0.54 -8.89 4.99
N PRO A 753 -1.02 -7.81 4.33
CA PRO A 753 -2.41 -7.71 3.92
C PRO A 753 -2.74 -8.72 2.81
N MET A 754 -3.80 -9.50 3.00
CA MET A 754 -4.23 -10.54 2.05
C MET A 754 -5.75 -10.63 1.94
N THR A 755 -6.24 -10.94 0.74
CA THR A 755 -7.65 -11.33 0.54
C THR A 755 -7.72 -12.36 -0.56
N PHE A 756 -8.43 -13.44 -0.34
CA PHE A 756 -8.70 -14.44 -1.36
C PHE A 756 -10.02 -15.14 -1.07
N PHE A 757 -10.58 -15.82 -2.07
CA PHE A 757 -11.67 -16.75 -1.88
C PHE A 757 -11.14 -18.18 -1.88
N GLU A 758 -11.69 -19.00 -1.01
CA GLU A 758 -11.45 -20.44 -0.98
C GLU A 758 -12.81 -21.14 -0.92
N GLY A 759 -13.22 -21.76 -2.02
CA GLY A 759 -14.65 -22.05 -2.18
C GLY A 759 -15.47 -20.75 -2.22
N SER A 760 -16.71 -20.82 -1.74
CA SER A 760 -17.54 -19.63 -1.57
C SER A 760 -17.14 -18.77 -0.37
N THR A 761 -16.12 -19.17 0.40
CA THR A 761 -15.70 -18.50 1.63
C THR A 761 -14.71 -17.38 1.33
N LEU A 762 -15.02 -16.16 1.76
CA LEU A 762 -14.08 -15.03 1.72
C LEU A 762 -13.05 -15.20 2.84
N VAL A 763 -11.76 -15.09 2.54
CA VAL A 763 -10.69 -15.05 3.55
C VAL A 763 -9.96 -13.72 3.46
N HIS A 764 -9.75 -13.06 4.60
CA HIS A 764 -9.06 -11.77 4.65
C HIS A 764 -8.14 -11.59 5.86
N LYS A 765 -7.02 -10.91 5.66
CA LYS A 765 -6.06 -10.43 6.66
C LYS A 765 -5.68 -8.97 6.37
N SER A 766 -5.61 -8.13 7.39
CA SER A 766 -5.36 -6.69 7.27
C SER A 766 -3.87 -6.32 7.32
N GLY A 767 -2.95 -7.19 7.72
CA GLY A 767 -1.52 -6.88 7.85
C GLY A 767 -1.10 -6.83 9.31
N GLN A 768 -0.51 -5.72 9.80
CA GLN A 768 -0.14 -5.57 11.21
C GLN A 768 -0.12 -4.10 11.66
N ASP A 769 0.06 -3.87 12.96
CA ASP A 769 0.40 -2.59 13.62
C ASP A 769 -0.52 -1.42 13.30
N ALA A 770 -1.79 -1.75 13.03
CA ALA A 770 -2.78 -0.79 12.57
C ALA A 770 -2.32 0.05 11.36
N LEU A 771 -1.43 -0.51 10.52
CA LEU A 771 -1.00 0.12 9.27
C LEU A 771 -2.17 0.21 8.28
N TRP A 772 -3.09 -0.75 8.35
CA TRP A 772 -4.21 -0.88 7.46
C TRP A 772 -5.50 -1.17 8.23
N LEU A 773 -6.57 -0.53 7.78
CA LEU A 773 -7.94 -0.88 8.13
C LEU A 773 -8.61 -1.47 6.90
N ARG A 774 -9.20 -2.65 7.06
CA ARG A 774 -10.09 -3.19 6.03
C ARG A 774 -11.52 -2.84 6.33
N ARG A 775 -12.26 -2.40 5.31
CA ARG A 775 -13.73 -2.38 5.27
C ARG A 775 -14.25 -3.53 4.39
N ILE A 776 -15.21 -4.31 4.89
CA ILE A 776 -15.92 -5.37 4.16
C ILE A 776 -17.42 -5.10 4.26
N ASP A 777 -18.07 -4.80 3.15
CA ASP A 777 -19.51 -4.63 3.04
C ASP A 777 -20.14 -5.97 2.60
N MET A 778 -21.13 -6.43 3.36
CA MET A 778 -21.86 -7.67 3.13
C MET A 778 -23.35 -7.40 3.12
N ILE A 779 -24.07 -7.97 2.16
CA ILE A 779 -25.53 -8.05 2.20
C ILE A 779 -25.90 -9.45 2.68
N VAL A 780 -26.47 -9.52 3.88
CA VAL A 780 -26.97 -10.76 4.48
C VAL A 780 -28.43 -10.95 4.07
N THR A 781 -28.76 -12.14 3.58
CA THR A 781 -30.11 -12.58 3.17
C THR A 781 -30.53 -13.81 3.98
N LYS A 782 -31.83 -14.14 4.00
CA LYS A 782 -32.31 -15.36 4.66
C LYS A 782 -31.84 -16.60 3.89
N LYS A 783 -31.23 -17.56 4.59
CA LYS A 783 -30.75 -18.81 3.98
C LYS A 783 -31.93 -19.77 3.71
N ASP A 784 -32.26 -20.03 2.43
CA ASP A 784 -33.23 -21.09 2.07
C ASP A 784 -32.56 -22.46 2.22
N ARG A 785 -33.11 -23.31 3.10
CA ARG A 785 -32.55 -24.63 3.41
C ARG A 785 -33.03 -25.74 2.45
N SER A 786 -33.80 -25.41 1.42
CA SER A 786 -34.38 -26.38 0.46
C SER A 786 -33.74 -26.36 -0.94
N ALA A 787 -32.86 -25.40 -1.24
CA ALA A 787 -32.15 -25.30 -2.50
C ALA A 787 -30.66 -24.97 -2.26
N LEU A 788 -29.77 -25.57 -3.04
CA LEU A 788 -28.37 -25.14 -3.20
C LEU A 788 -28.37 -23.79 -3.95
N SER A 789 -28.76 -22.69 -3.30
CA SER A 789 -28.48 -21.34 -3.80
C SER A 789 -27.38 -20.71 -2.96
N ILE A 790 -26.18 -20.69 -3.53
CA ILE A 790 -25.09 -19.83 -3.07
C ILE A 790 -25.11 -18.65 -4.04
N GLU A 791 -25.97 -17.66 -3.81
CA GLU A 791 -25.57 -16.31 -4.22
C GLU A 791 -24.56 -15.87 -3.16
N PRO A 792 -23.25 -15.77 -3.49
CA PRO A 792 -22.30 -15.23 -2.54
C PRO A 792 -22.78 -13.81 -2.17
N PRO A 793 -22.60 -13.37 -0.90
CA PRO A 793 -22.78 -11.95 -0.60
C PRO A 793 -22.01 -11.12 -1.63
N THR A 794 -22.61 -10.05 -2.14
CA THR A 794 -21.86 -9.06 -2.92
C THR A 794 -20.89 -8.37 -1.97
N PHE A 795 -19.66 -8.85 -1.93
CA PHE A 795 -18.61 -8.25 -1.13
C PHE A 795 -18.03 -7.05 -1.87
N GLN A 796 -18.22 -5.85 -1.31
CA GLN A 796 -17.36 -4.72 -1.62
C GLN A 796 -16.37 -4.57 -0.49
N TRP A 797 -15.13 -4.25 -0.82
CA TRP A 797 -14.13 -4.11 0.21
C TRP A 797 -13.07 -3.09 -0.16
N GLN A 798 -12.48 -2.46 0.86
CA GLN A 798 -11.48 -1.41 0.71
C GLN A 798 -10.40 -1.54 1.79
N MET A 799 -9.13 -1.48 1.38
CA MET A 799 -7.99 -1.33 2.29
C MET A 799 -7.66 0.15 2.43
N MET A 800 -7.57 0.64 3.66
CA MET A 800 -7.33 2.05 3.97
C MET A 800 -6.12 2.17 4.89
N ARG A 801 -5.23 3.13 4.63
CA ARG A 801 -4.15 3.50 5.56
C ARG A 801 -4.57 4.70 6.38
N ASN A 802 -4.05 4.81 7.58
CA ASN A 802 -4.22 5.99 8.44
C ASN A 802 -3.11 7.05 8.23
N HIS A 803 -2.41 6.98 7.10
CA HIS A 803 -1.27 7.85 6.81
C HIS A 803 -1.66 9.33 6.84
N GLY A 804 -0.91 10.15 7.57
CA GLY A 804 -1.12 11.60 7.63
C GLY A 804 -2.39 12.04 8.37
N LEU A 805 -3.16 11.11 8.96
CA LEU A 805 -4.33 11.47 9.75
C LEU A 805 -3.92 12.08 11.09
N ALA A 806 -4.69 13.07 11.56
CA ALA A 806 -4.50 13.60 12.90
C ALA A 806 -4.83 12.51 13.94
N PRO A 807 -4.01 12.34 14.99
CA PRO A 807 -4.29 11.37 16.05
C PRO A 807 -5.56 11.74 16.80
N ASP A 808 -6.34 10.73 17.16
CA ASP A 808 -7.45 10.92 18.09
C ASP A 808 -6.94 11.47 19.42
N ARG A 809 -7.52 12.58 19.89
CA ARG A 809 -7.15 13.21 21.16
C ARG A 809 -7.30 12.26 22.36
N GLN A 810 -8.40 11.53 22.47
CA GLN A 810 -8.64 10.67 23.64
C GLN A 810 -7.70 9.47 23.66
N CYS A 811 -7.55 8.79 22.52
CA CYS A 811 -6.60 7.70 22.37
C CYS A 811 -5.16 8.18 22.58
N LEU A 812 -4.77 9.33 22.03
CA LEU A 812 -3.43 9.89 22.20
C LEU A 812 -3.12 10.23 23.67
N GLU A 813 -4.07 10.84 24.39
CA GLU A 813 -3.93 11.13 25.83
C GLU A 813 -3.74 9.83 26.65
N LEU A 814 -4.47 8.76 26.30
CA LEU A 814 -4.30 7.44 26.91
C LEU A 814 -2.89 6.87 26.65
N LEU A 815 -2.44 6.90 25.40
CA LEU A 815 -1.11 6.42 25.01
C LEU A 815 0.01 7.22 25.70
N GLN A 816 -0.11 8.54 25.75
CA GLN A 816 0.86 9.41 26.43
C GLN A 816 0.94 9.14 27.93
N ALA A 817 -0.18 8.79 28.58
CA ALA A 817 -0.19 8.41 29.99
C ALA A 817 0.57 7.09 30.25
N TYR A 818 0.50 6.13 29.33
CA TYR A 818 1.31 4.91 29.36
C TYR A 818 2.79 5.19 29.05
N ASP A 819 3.05 6.05 28.06
CA ASP A 819 4.41 6.44 27.67
C ASP A 819 5.16 7.13 28.80
N ALA A 820 4.52 8.06 29.51
CA ALA A 820 5.12 8.71 30.67
C ALA A 820 5.50 7.73 31.78
N LYS A 821 4.67 6.70 32.03
CA LYS A 821 4.94 5.68 33.06
C LYS A 821 6.13 4.81 32.70
N VAL A 822 6.25 4.40 31.44
CA VAL A 822 7.38 3.58 30.97
C VAL A 822 8.66 4.40 30.83
N ALA A 823 8.58 5.67 30.44
CA ALA A 823 9.74 6.55 30.39
C ALA A 823 10.40 6.72 31.77
N GLU A 824 9.60 6.84 32.85
CA GLU A 824 10.14 6.90 34.21
C GLU A 824 10.80 5.58 34.62
N GLU A 825 10.18 4.45 34.31
CA GLU A 825 10.73 3.12 34.60
C GLU A 825 12.02 2.83 33.81
N ASP A 826 12.07 3.21 32.53
CA ASP A 826 13.26 3.10 31.70
C ASP A 826 14.42 3.91 32.26
N LYS A 827 14.13 5.08 32.84
CA LYS A 827 15.12 5.91 33.51
C LYS A 827 15.61 5.27 34.82
N GLU A 828 14.70 4.73 35.63
CA GLU A 828 15.04 4.01 36.87
C GLU A 828 15.91 2.77 36.61
N LEU A 829 15.63 2.04 35.51
CA LEU A 829 16.38 0.85 35.10
C LEU A 829 17.63 1.16 34.26
N GLY A 830 17.90 2.45 33.97
CA GLY A 830 19.04 2.87 33.15
C GLY A 830 18.97 2.39 31.70
N LEU A 831 17.78 2.10 31.18
CA LEU A 831 17.60 1.61 29.80
C LEU A 831 17.91 2.65 28.72
N MET A 832 17.92 3.94 29.08
CA MET A 832 18.28 5.01 28.16
C MET A 832 19.79 5.18 27.99
N GLU A 833 20.60 4.35 28.65
CA GLU A 833 22.05 4.34 28.46
C GLU A 833 22.40 4.00 27.00
N CYS A 834 23.09 4.92 26.32
CA CYS A 834 23.64 4.70 24.99
C CYS A 834 24.83 3.73 25.08
N LEU A 835 24.75 2.62 24.33
CA LEU A 835 25.80 1.60 24.27
C LEU A 835 26.75 1.85 23.10
N ALA A 836 26.21 2.24 21.94
CA ALA A 836 26.96 2.57 20.74
C ALA A 836 26.14 3.46 19.79
N ILE A 837 26.78 4.01 18.77
CA ILE A 837 26.11 4.71 17.66
C ILE A 837 26.32 3.92 16.37
N THR A 838 25.26 3.61 15.63
CA THR A 838 25.41 3.01 14.30
C THR A 838 25.77 4.08 13.26
N LYS A 839 26.73 3.81 12.38
CA LYS A 839 27.14 4.68 11.27
C LYS A 839 26.48 4.32 9.94
N THR A 840 25.86 3.16 9.89
CA THR A 840 25.12 2.65 8.74
C THR A 840 23.69 2.30 9.16
N LEU A 841 22.79 2.15 8.18
CA LEU A 841 21.46 1.60 8.41
C LEU A 841 21.60 0.16 8.94
N LEU A 842 20.88 -0.23 9.99
CA LEU A 842 20.76 -1.63 10.41
C LEU A 842 19.37 -2.15 10.04
N ASP A 843 19.31 -3.13 9.13
CA ASP A 843 18.09 -3.80 8.71
C ASP A 843 17.80 -4.98 9.65
N GLY A 844 16.78 -4.79 10.50
CA GLY A 844 16.23 -5.80 11.38
C GLY A 844 14.87 -6.33 10.91
N SER A 845 14.48 -6.05 9.67
CA SER A 845 13.16 -6.41 9.14
C SER A 845 12.97 -7.93 9.09
N ARG A 846 11.72 -8.37 9.25
CA ARG A 846 11.35 -9.79 9.22
C ARG A 846 11.77 -10.46 7.94
N HIS A 847 11.59 -9.76 6.82
CA HIS A 847 11.90 -10.27 5.49
C HIS A 847 13.40 -10.53 5.42
N SER A 848 14.21 -9.48 5.54
CA SER A 848 15.67 -9.59 5.42
C SER A 848 16.26 -10.59 6.40
N CYS A 849 15.86 -10.57 7.67
CA CYS A 849 16.41 -11.49 8.67
C CYS A 849 16.04 -12.96 8.42
N ARG A 850 15.03 -13.27 7.59
CA ARG A 850 14.47 -14.62 7.40
C ARG A 850 14.52 -15.13 5.95
N THR A 851 15.00 -14.32 5.01
CA THR A 851 15.16 -14.70 3.59
C THR A 851 16.56 -14.41 3.04
N GLN A 852 17.40 -13.65 3.75
CA GLN A 852 18.75 -13.34 3.28
C GLN A 852 19.72 -13.03 4.42
N GLU A 853 20.99 -12.82 4.11
CA GLU A 853 21.93 -12.20 5.04
C GLU A 853 21.45 -10.79 5.38
N CYS A 854 21.41 -10.44 6.66
CA CYS A 854 21.12 -9.08 7.11
C CYS A 854 22.20 -8.57 8.06
N ASN A 855 22.40 -7.26 8.04
CA ASN A 855 23.50 -6.65 8.76
C ASN A 855 23.26 -6.56 10.29
N LEU A 856 22.00 -6.55 10.75
CA LEU A 856 21.71 -6.71 12.17
C LEU A 856 22.01 -8.14 12.65
N GLY A 857 21.78 -9.15 11.81
CA GLY A 857 22.19 -10.53 12.06
C GLY A 857 23.70 -10.68 12.15
N ASN A 858 24.43 -10.05 11.26
CA ASN A 858 25.90 -9.99 11.30
C ASN A 858 26.42 -9.35 12.59
N LEU A 859 25.81 -8.25 13.03
CA LEU A 859 26.18 -7.57 14.28
C LEU A 859 26.02 -8.50 15.49
N VAL A 860 24.89 -9.20 15.60
CA VAL A 860 24.64 -10.13 16.70
C VAL A 860 25.60 -11.32 16.63
N ALA A 861 25.81 -11.90 15.44
CA ALA A 861 26.76 -13.00 15.26
C ALA A 861 28.19 -12.59 15.62
N ASP A 862 28.63 -11.38 15.26
CA ASP A 862 29.93 -10.83 15.62
C ASP A 862 30.07 -10.63 17.13
N ALA A 863 29.02 -10.11 17.77
CA ALA A 863 29.01 -9.97 19.23
C ALA A 863 29.21 -11.33 19.91
N LEU A 864 28.49 -12.37 19.47
CA LEU A 864 28.65 -13.72 20.01
C LEU A 864 30.07 -14.26 19.80
N ARG A 865 30.58 -14.18 18.56
CA ARG A 865 31.91 -14.71 18.22
C ARG A 865 33.02 -14.02 19.00
N LEU A 866 33.03 -12.69 18.97
CA LEU A 866 34.14 -11.87 19.46
C LEU A 866 34.17 -11.77 20.98
N GLU A 867 33.02 -11.65 21.64
CA GLU A 867 32.97 -11.57 23.11
C GLU A 867 33.26 -12.91 23.78
N LEU A 868 32.88 -14.02 23.13
CA LEU A 868 33.07 -15.37 23.67
C LEU A 868 34.35 -16.05 23.18
N GLY A 869 35.07 -15.45 22.23
CA GLY A 869 36.32 -15.98 21.69
C GLY A 869 36.14 -17.28 20.93
N ALA A 870 35.02 -17.42 20.21
CA ALA A 870 34.71 -18.58 19.38
C ALA A 870 35.25 -18.41 17.94
N ASP A 871 35.42 -19.52 17.22
CA ASP A 871 35.77 -19.50 15.80
C ASP A 871 34.60 -18.98 14.95
N VAL A 872 33.37 -19.31 15.35
CA VAL A 872 32.14 -18.98 14.63
C VAL A 872 31.09 -18.40 15.58
N GLY A 873 30.40 -17.35 15.16
CA GLY A 873 29.15 -16.91 15.76
C GLY A 873 27.97 -17.33 14.90
N LEU A 874 26.93 -17.93 15.48
CA LEU A 874 25.74 -18.40 14.76
C LEU A 874 24.46 -18.00 15.49
N ILE A 875 23.56 -17.35 14.78
CA ILE A 875 22.20 -17.03 15.26
C ILE A 875 21.19 -17.22 14.11
N ASN A 876 19.94 -17.53 14.43
CA ASN A 876 18.87 -17.59 13.43
C ASN A 876 18.03 -16.30 13.43
N GLY A 877 17.40 -15.98 12.29
CA GLY A 877 16.56 -14.79 12.12
C GLY A 877 15.41 -14.69 13.12
N GLY A 878 14.91 -15.82 13.63
CA GLY A 878 13.87 -15.88 14.65
C GLY A 878 14.25 -15.26 15.99
N CYS A 879 15.54 -15.19 16.32
CA CYS A 879 16.05 -14.53 17.52
C CYS A 879 16.07 -13.01 17.40
N ILE A 880 16.02 -12.46 16.19
CA ILE A 880 16.11 -11.02 15.91
C ILE A 880 14.70 -10.50 15.66
N LYS A 881 14.31 -9.51 16.44
CA LYS A 881 12.93 -9.06 16.55
C LYS A 881 12.77 -7.56 16.26
N GLY A 882 13.70 -6.99 15.51
CA GLY A 882 13.66 -5.57 15.13
C GLY A 882 12.45 -5.23 14.29
N GLU A 883 12.04 -6.11 13.36
CA GLU A 883 10.86 -5.98 12.48
C GLU A 883 10.81 -4.65 11.70
N THR A 884 11.92 -3.89 11.67
CA THR A 884 12.02 -2.55 11.09
C THR A 884 13.46 -2.20 10.69
N LEU A 885 13.62 -1.05 10.04
CA LEU A 885 14.91 -0.44 9.69
C LEU A 885 15.36 0.54 10.78
N HIS A 886 16.63 0.49 11.14
CA HIS A 886 17.24 1.39 12.13
C HIS A 886 18.19 2.37 11.42
N PRO A 887 17.90 3.68 11.42
CA PRO A 887 18.62 4.68 10.63
C PRO A 887 20.10 4.81 11.05
N ALA A 888 20.94 5.19 10.08
CA ALA A 888 22.30 5.62 10.37
C ALA A 888 22.28 6.81 11.34
N GLY A 889 23.20 6.82 12.30
CA GLY A 889 23.27 7.82 13.36
C GLY A 889 22.42 7.48 14.60
N LEU A 890 21.64 6.40 14.59
CA LEU A 890 20.85 5.99 15.75
C LEU A 890 21.74 5.65 16.96
N GLU A 891 21.36 6.16 18.14
CA GLU A 891 21.91 5.72 19.42
C GLU A 891 21.33 4.36 19.81
N LEU A 892 22.19 3.35 19.83
CA LEU A 892 21.87 2.00 20.24
C LEU A 892 21.84 1.95 21.77
N THR A 893 20.69 2.23 22.36
CA THR A 893 20.49 2.21 23.82
C THR A 893 20.23 0.80 24.35
N LYS A 894 20.32 0.61 25.66
CA LYS A 894 19.84 -0.63 26.31
C LYS A 894 18.37 -0.92 25.97
N ARG A 895 17.51 0.11 25.94
CA ARG A 895 16.10 -0.02 25.52
C ARG A 895 15.99 -0.59 24.12
N TRP A 896 16.74 -0.04 23.16
CA TRP A 896 16.78 -0.54 21.79
C TRP A 896 17.21 -2.01 21.75
N LEU A 897 18.27 -2.37 22.48
CA LEU A 897 18.76 -3.74 22.56
C LEU A 897 17.72 -4.73 23.10
N HIS A 898 17.00 -4.35 24.16
CA HIS A 898 15.92 -5.16 24.71
C HIS A 898 14.71 -5.26 23.77
N GLY A 899 14.46 -4.26 22.93
CA GLY A 899 13.44 -4.32 21.88
C GLY A 899 13.80 -5.30 20.76
N ILE A 900 15.05 -5.29 20.28
CA ILE A 900 15.47 -6.17 19.18
C ILE A 900 15.75 -7.61 19.61
N LEU A 901 16.12 -7.84 20.89
CA LEU A 901 16.40 -9.16 21.48
C LEU A 901 15.57 -9.38 22.76
N PRO A 902 14.22 -9.41 22.67
CA PRO A 902 13.35 -9.39 23.85
C PRO A 902 13.29 -10.74 24.58
N ILE A 903 13.59 -11.83 23.87
CA ILE A 903 13.52 -13.18 24.43
C ILE A 903 14.81 -13.47 25.21
N PRO A 904 14.73 -13.89 26.48
CA PRO A 904 15.88 -14.35 27.24
C PRO A 904 16.46 -15.61 26.57
N ASN A 905 17.50 -15.43 25.77
CA ASN A 905 18.15 -16.51 25.03
C ASN A 905 19.53 -16.79 25.66
N PRO A 906 19.69 -17.87 26.45
CA PRO A 906 21.00 -18.26 26.95
C PRO A 906 21.92 -18.67 25.79
N ILE A 907 23.18 -18.24 25.85
CA ILE A 907 24.19 -18.58 24.84
C ILE A 907 25.07 -19.71 25.34
N VAL A 908 25.47 -20.58 24.42
CA VAL A 908 26.41 -21.67 24.64
C VAL A 908 27.57 -21.56 23.67
N VAL A 909 28.75 -21.98 24.11
CA VAL A 909 29.90 -22.23 23.22
C VAL A 909 30.10 -23.73 23.14
N LEU A 910 30.15 -24.24 21.92
CA LEU A 910 30.24 -25.67 21.63
C LEU A 910 31.41 -25.99 20.70
N ARG A 911 32.03 -27.16 20.90
CA ARG A 911 33.00 -27.74 19.97
C ARG A 911 32.29 -28.72 19.07
N ILE A 912 32.41 -28.53 17.77
CA ILE A 912 31.72 -29.33 16.76
C ILE A 912 32.63 -29.55 15.55
N PRO A 913 32.72 -30.79 15.02
CA PRO A 913 33.35 -31.02 13.72
C PRO A 913 32.67 -30.19 12.62
N ALA A 914 33.45 -29.62 11.71
CA ALA A 914 32.98 -28.73 10.65
C ALA A 914 31.88 -29.36 9.78
N PHE A 915 31.93 -30.68 9.54
CA PHE A 915 30.90 -31.39 8.78
C PHE A 915 29.51 -31.33 9.46
N HIS A 916 29.45 -31.41 10.79
CA HIS A 916 28.20 -31.29 11.52
C HIS A 916 27.69 -29.85 11.54
N LEU A 917 28.58 -28.86 11.62
CA LEU A 917 28.21 -27.46 11.50
C LEU A 917 27.66 -27.14 10.09
N ARG A 918 28.28 -27.69 9.04
CA ARG A 918 27.79 -27.61 7.65
C ARG A 918 26.38 -28.20 7.55
N ALA A 919 26.17 -29.41 8.05
CA ALA A 919 24.86 -30.06 8.03
C ALA A 919 23.79 -29.27 8.83
N ALA A 920 24.18 -28.63 9.93
CA ALA A 920 23.28 -27.77 10.69
C ALA A 920 22.85 -26.54 9.88
N LEU A 921 23.78 -25.89 9.19
CA LEU A 921 23.50 -24.72 8.34
C LEU A 921 22.62 -25.07 7.13
N GLU A 922 22.84 -26.23 6.50
CA GLU A 922 21.96 -26.75 5.43
C GLU A 922 20.54 -26.98 5.95
N ALA A 923 20.38 -27.64 7.11
CA ALA A 923 19.08 -27.89 7.72
C ALA A 923 18.33 -26.61 8.12
N LEU A 924 19.04 -25.55 8.51
CA LEU A 924 18.44 -24.25 8.82
C LEU A 924 17.79 -23.59 7.59
N LEU A 925 18.15 -24.03 6.38
CA LEU A 925 17.58 -23.55 5.11
C LEU A 925 16.57 -24.53 4.47
N ASP A 926 16.15 -25.61 5.12
CA ASP A 926 15.23 -26.62 4.55
C ASP A 926 13.95 -26.03 3.91
N HIS A 927 13.50 -24.86 4.39
CA HIS A 927 12.29 -24.19 3.91
C HIS A 927 12.57 -23.02 2.95
N TYR A 928 13.83 -22.67 2.72
CA TYR A 928 14.22 -21.62 1.78
C TYR A 928 13.77 -21.98 0.35
N PRO A 929 13.20 -21.05 -0.44
CA PRO A 929 13.18 -19.58 -0.25
C PRO A 929 12.02 -19.03 0.59
N ALA A 930 11.18 -19.88 1.20
CA ALA A 930 10.11 -19.39 2.06
C ALA A 930 10.68 -18.67 3.29
N GLN A 931 10.06 -17.55 3.66
CA GLN A 931 10.44 -16.78 4.84
C GLN A 931 10.32 -17.65 6.10
N ASN A 932 11.45 -17.94 6.74
CA ASN A 932 11.48 -18.84 7.89
C ASN A 932 12.35 -18.30 9.03
N ALA A 933 11.86 -18.42 10.27
CA ALA A 933 12.59 -18.03 11.47
C ALA A 933 13.92 -18.79 11.66
N ALA A 934 14.09 -19.95 11.03
CA ALA A 934 15.32 -20.74 11.09
C ALA A 934 16.50 -20.15 10.30
N HIS A 935 16.27 -19.21 9.38
CA HIS A 935 17.31 -18.67 8.49
C HIS A 935 18.60 -18.26 9.24
N PRO A 936 19.80 -18.74 8.85
CA PRO A 936 21.03 -18.52 9.58
C PRO A 936 21.70 -17.17 9.30
N HIS A 937 22.34 -16.59 10.32
CA HIS A 937 23.29 -15.48 10.24
C HIS A 937 24.59 -15.89 10.92
N VAL A 938 25.73 -15.60 10.27
CA VAL A 938 27.04 -16.12 10.70
C VAL A 938 28.09 -15.04 10.88
N SER A 939 29.08 -15.34 11.72
CA SER A 939 30.31 -14.57 11.90
C SER A 939 31.51 -15.50 11.83
N GLY A 940 32.59 -15.09 11.17
CA GLY A 940 33.79 -15.91 11.02
C GLY A 940 33.74 -16.90 9.86
N LEU A 941 32.64 -16.91 9.09
CA LEU A 941 32.41 -17.80 7.95
C LEU A 941 32.02 -17.02 6.70
N HIS A 942 32.37 -17.59 5.55
CA HIS A 942 31.82 -17.27 4.23
C HIS A 942 31.25 -18.56 3.63
N VAL A 943 29.94 -18.59 3.46
CA VAL A 943 29.16 -19.78 3.08
C VAL A 943 28.45 -19.52 1.75
N VAL A 944 28.60 -20.45 0.80
CA VAL A 944 27.88 -20.42 -0.47
C VAL A 944 26.99 -21.65 -0.54
N PHE A 945 25.69 -21.42 -0.60
CA PHE A 945 24.66 -22.43 -0.84
C PHE A 945 24.36 -22.55 -2.33
N ASP A 946 24.30 -23.77 -2.82
CA ASP A 946 23.77 -24.12 -4.12
C ASP A 946 22.30 -24.56 -3.94
N LEU A 947 21.41 -23.79 -4.55
CA LEU A 947 19.96 -23.95 -4.43
C LEU A 947 19.49 -25.04 -5.40
N GLY A 948 19.67 -26.29 -5.00
CA GLY A 948 19.14 -27.44 -5.72
C GLY A 948 17.61 -27.55 -5.67
N THR A 949 17.06 -28.64 -6.23
CA THR A 949 15.62 -28.93 -6.06
C THR A 949 15.34 -29.22 -4.57
N PRO A 950 14.37 -28.54 -3.91
CA PRO A 950 14.00 -28.83 -2.53
C PRO A 950 13.80 -30.33 -2.30
N PRO A 951 14.21 -30.89 -1.15
CA PRO A 951 14.29 -30.21 0.15
C PRO A 951 15.71 -29.92 0.64
N ARG A 952 16.76 -30.04 -0.19
CA ARG A 952 18.15 -29.92 0.29
C ARG A 952 18.96 -28.93 -0.52
N HIS A 953 19.36 -27.86 0.15
CA HIS A 953 20.38 -26.93 -0.30
C HIS A 953 21.75 -27.45 0.16
N GLU A 954 22.76 -27.38 -0.72
CA GLU A 954 24.10 -27.89 -0.40
C GLU A 954 25.10 -26.74 -0.27
N ILE A 955 25.99 -26.81 0.71
CA ILE A 955 27.07 -25.83 0.83
C ILE A 955 28.22 -26.20 -0.11
N THR A 956 28.39 -25.42 -1.18
CA THR A 956 29.48 -25.60 -2.17
C THR A 956 30.78 -24.88 -1.78
N ALA A 957 30.69 -23.84 -0.95
CA ALA A 957 31.87 -23.22 -0.34
C ALA A 957 31.63 -22.97 1.15
N PHE A 958 32.54 -23.48 1.98
CA PHE A 958 32.48 -23.35 3.44
C PHE A 958 33.85 -22.88 3.93
N ARG A 959 34.04 -21.57 4.07
CA ARG A 959 35.35 -20.94 4.25
C ARG A 959 35.38 -20.06 5.49
N ARG A 960 36.58 -19.80 6.00
CA ARG A 960 36.79 -18.81 7.06
C ARG A 960 36.65 -17.40 6.50
N GLN A 961 36.09 -16.51 7.31
CA GLN A 961 36.12 -15.08 7.03
C GLN A 961 37.45 -14.51 7.56
N ILE A 962 38.36 -14.13 6.67
CA ILE A 962 39.62 -13.44 7.01
C ILE A 962 39.54 -12.02 6.46
N GLU A 963 39.96 -11.02 7.24
CA GLU A 963 40.04 -9.63 6.80
C GLU A 963 41.46 -9.24 6.37
N PRO A 964 41.67 -8.69 5.16
CA PRO A 964 40.66 -8.47 4.11
C PRO A 964 40.26 -9.78 3.40
N TRP A 965 38.99 -9.86 2.96
CA TRP A 965 38.44 -11.03 2.31
C TRP A 965 39.19 -11.39 1.02
N SER A 966 39.40 -12.69 0.78
CA SER A 966 40.00 -13.21 -0.45
C SER A 966 39.21 -14.40 -1.01
N PRO A 967 38.77 -14.37 -2.27
CA PRO A 967 38.01 -15.45 -2.89
C PRO A 967 38.82 -16.73 -3.13
N SER A 968 40.16 -16.67 -2.98
CA SER A 968 41.09 -17.77 -3.25
C SER A 968 41.33 -18.72 -2.06
N GLN A 969 40.50 -18.67 -1.01
CA GLN A 969 40.69 -19.54 0.17
C GLN A 969 40.09 -20.92 -0.03
N ASP A 970 40.79 -21.92 0.49
CA ASP A 970 40.31 -23.30 0.54
C ASP A 970 39.15 -23.45 1.52
N ASN A 971 38.32 -24.46 1.29
CA ASN A 971 37.26 -24.82 2.23
C ASN A 971 37.85 -25.34 3.55
N ILE A 972 37.13 -25.11 4.65
CA ILE A 972 37.42 -25.71 5.96
C ILE A 972 37.35 -27.24 5.81
N ASP A 973 38.33 -27.94 6.38
CA ASP A 973 38.34 -29.41 6.44
C ASP A 973 37.15 -29.89 7.27
N ASP A 974 36.35 -30.80 6.73
CA ASP A 974 35.14 -31.32 7.38
C ASP A 974 35.43 -31.98 8.75
N ASN A 975 36.65 -32.46 9.00
CA ASN A 975 37.08 -33.03 10.28
C ASN A 975 37.66 -32.00 11.25
N GLU A 976 37.89 -30.76 10.79
CA GLU A 976 38.36 -29.68 11.65
C GLU A 976 37.31 -29.41 12.74
N VAL A 977 37.75 -29.33 13.99
CA VAL A 977 36.87 -29.04 15.13
C VAL A 977 36.87 -27.54 15.37
N LEU A 978 35.69 -26.93 15.23
CA LEU A 978 35.47 -25.51 15.43
C LEU A 978 34.75 -25.25 16.75
N THR A 979 35.03 -24.11 17.35
CA THR A 979 34.23 -23.55 18.44
C THR A 979 33.14 -22.63 17.88
N VAL A 980 31.89 -22.86 18.27
CA VAL A 980 30.73 -22.10 17.80
C VAL A 980 30.00 -21.49 18.99
N ALA A 981 29.82 -20.18 18.97
CA ALA A 981 28.95 -19.47 19.90
C ALA A 981 27.54 -19.35 19.30
N THR A 982 26.52 -19.92 19.96
CA THR A 982 25.13 -19.90 19.49
C THR A 982 24.12 -19.94 20.64
N SER A 983 22.83 -19.74 20.36
CA SER A 983 21.79 -19.80 21.38
C SER A 983 21.36 -21.24 21.68
N LYS A 984 20.92 -21.51 22.92
CA LYS A 984 20.29 -22.80 23.26
C LYS A 984 19.04 -23.08 22.42
N LEU A 985 18.36 -22.02 21.98
CA LEU A 985 17.23 -22.13 21.05
C LEU A 985 17.68 -22.71 19.71
N VAL A 986 18.76 -22.22 19.10
CA VAL A 986 19.31 -22.79 17.85
C VAL A 986 19.79 -24.22 18.07
N MET A 987 20.51 -24.49 19.16
CA MET A 987 21.10 -25.81 19.43
C MET A 987 20.05 -26.91 19.68
N ALA A 988 19.00 -26.61 20.46
CA ALA A 988 18.07 -27.63 20.97
C ALA A 988 16.59 -27.33 20.70
N GLY A 989 16.25 -26.08 20.37
CA GLY A 989 14.88 -25.64 20.13
C GLY A 989 14.47 -25.55 18.65
N VAL A 990 15.42 -25.69 17.72
CA VAL A 990 15.14 -25.74 16.27
C VAL A 990 15.20 -27.20 15.80
N PRO A 991 14.05 -27.84 15.51
CA PRO A 991 14.01 -29.29 15.27
C PRO A 991 14.87 -29.77 14.10
N CYS A 992 15.01 -28.98 13.03
CA CYS A 992 15.73 -29.41 11.82
C CYS A 992 17.23 -29.62 12.04
N CYS A 993 17.88 -28.83 12.90
CA CYS A 993 19.32 -28.92 13.14
C CYS A 993 19.71 -29.64 14.43
N GLN A 994 18.73 -30.07 15.25
CA GLN A 994 18.98 -30.74 16.53
C GLN A 994 19.84 -32.02 16.37
N ALA A 995 19.63 -32.78 15.28
CA ALA A 995 20.43 -33.97 14.99
C ALA A 995 21.90 -33.64 14.72
N ALA A 996 22.18 -32.52 14.06
CA ALA A 996 23.55 -32.08 13.79
C ALA A 996 24.25 -31.60 15.07
N PHE A 997 23.55 -30.84 15.92
CA PHE A 997 24.08 -30.37 17.20
C PHE A 997 24.18 -31.45 18.29
N ALA A 998 23.51 -32.59 18.14
CA ALA A 998 23.63 -33.72 19.07
C ALA A 998 25.07 -34.27 19.18
N HIS A 999 25.91 -33.98 18.19
CA HIS A 999 27.32 -34.37 18.14
C HIS A 999 28.28 -33.30 18.68
N ALA A 1000 27.77 -32.18 19.18
CA ALA A 1000 28.58 -31.10 19.73
C ALA A 1000 28.88 -31.29 21.22
N GLU A 1001 30.08 -30.92 21.63
CA GLU A 1001 30.48 -30.83 23.04
C GLU A 1001 30.25 -29.39 23.53
N VAL A 1002 29.31 -29.18 24.47
CA VAL A 1002 29.15 -27.87 25.11
C VAL A 1002 30.33 -27.62 26.05
N ILE A 1003 31.16 -26.63 25.73
CA ILE A 1003 32.36 -26.29 26.51
C ILE A 1003 32.18 -25.08 27.41
N ARG A 1004 31.15 -24.24 27.15
CA ARG A 1004 30.79 -23.10 28.00
C ARG A 1004 29.28 -22.86 27.96
N ASP A 1005 28.70 -22.60 29.12
CA ASP A 1005 27.34 -22.08 29.29
C ASP A 1005 27.47 -20.63 29.76
N ASP A 1006 26.93 -19.70 28.98
CA ASP A 1006 27.12 -18.26 29.19
C ASP A 1006 25.82 -17.56 29.56
N ALA A 1007 25.96 -16.28 29.91
CA ALA A 1007 24.84 -15.41 30.22
C ALA A 1007 23.90 -15.20 29.00
N LEU A 1008 22.82 -14.45 29.24
CA LEU A 1008 21.86 -14.08 28.22
C LEU A 1008 22.52 -13.35 27.04
N MET A 1009 22.07 -13.67 25.83
CA MET A 1009 22.52 -13.05 24.58
C MET A 1009 22.53 -11.52 24.66
N THR A 1010 21.50 -10.92 25.26
CA THR A 1010 21.40 -9.47 25.47
C THR A 1010 22.61 -8.91 26.22
N GLY A 1011 23.08 -9.56 27.28
CA GLY A 1011 24.25 -9.11 28.04
C GLY A 1011 25.55 -9.18 27.24
N ILE A 1012 25.69 -10.19 26.38
CA ILE A 1012 26.86 -10.34 25.50
C ILE A 1012 26.88 -9.24 24.44
N VAL A 1013 25.75 -9.01 23.78
CA VAL A 1013 25.62 -7.94 22.77
C VAL A 1013 25.76 -6.56 23.41
N GLU A 1014 25.26 -6.35 24.62
CA GLU A 1014 25.46 -5.12 25.38
C GLU A 1014 26.96 -4.83 25.59
N SER A 1015 27.70 -5.82 26.08
CA SER A 1015 29.16 -5.72 26.30
C SER A 1015 29.89 -5.38 25.00
N PHE A 1016 29.53 -6.06 23.91
CA PHE A 1016 30.10 -5.83 22.58
C PHE A 1016 29.89 -4.38 22.12
N LEU A 1017 28.65 -3.90 22.15
CA LEU A 1017 28.31 -2.54 21.73
C LEU A 1017 29.04 -1.50 22.57
N ARG A 1018 29.03 -1.67 23.90
CA ARG A 1018 29.70 -0.78 24.84
C ARG A 1018 31.20 -0.65 24.58
N LYS A 1019 31.88 -1.76 24.25
CA LYS A 1019 33.31 -1.74 23.91
C LYS A 1019 33.61 -1.06 22.57
N ARG A 1020 32.70 -1.21 21.60
CA ARG A 1020 32.86 -0.61 20.26
C ARG A 1020 32.57 0.89 20.26
N GLY A 1021 31.53 1.34 20.96
CA GLY A 1021 31.08 2.73 21.02
C GLY A 1021 30.50 3.26 19.69
N GLN A 1022 30.96 2.74 18.55
CA GLN A 1022 30.41 2.95 17.22
C GLN A 1022 30.45 1.65 16.42
N VAL A 1023 29.42 1.40 15.62
CA VAL A 1023 29.35 0.24 14.73
C VAL A 1023 29.03 0.67 13.31
N ALA A 1024 29.57 -0.06 12.33
CA ALA A 1024 29.32 0.17 10.91
C ALA A 1024 29.32 -1.18 10.23
N TYR A 1025 28.17 -1.57 9.69
CA TYR A 1025 27.98 -2.82 8.95
C TYR A 1025 27.39 -2.51 7.57
N ALA A 1026 27.97 -3.09 6.52
CA ALA A 1026 27.39 -2.99 5.18
C ALA A 1026 26.05 -3.73 5.15
N ALA A 1027 25.14 -3.37 4.23
CA ALA A 1027 23.83 -4.02 4.13
C ALA A 1027 23.95 -5.55 3.92
N ASN A 1028 24.97 -5.97 3.17
CA ASN A 1028 25.35 -7.36 2.95
C ASN A 1028 26.88 -7.42 2.82
N GLU A 1029 27.53 -8.36 3.51
CA GLU A 1029 28.99 -8.54 3.50
C GLU A 1029 29.43 -9.81 2.74
N GLY A 1030 28.47 -10.55 2.16
CA GLY A 1030 28.70 -11.80 1.45
C GLY A 1030 29.09 -12.95 2.37
N ARG A 1031 28.69 -12.92 3.65
CA ARG A 1031 28.90 -14.03 4.59
C ARG A 1031 28.05 -15.25 4.22
N VAL A 1032 26.85 -15.02 3.68
CA VAL A 1032 25.94 -16.06 3.18
C VAL A 1032 25.49 -15.71 1.77
N ILE A 1033 25.79 -16.59 0.81
CA ILE A 1033 25.50 -16.38 -0.61
C ILE A 1033 24.66 -17.56 -1.13
N TYR A 1034 23.65 -17.25 -1.93
CA TYR A 1034 22.82 -18.23 -2.63
C TYR A 1034 23.16 -18.23 -4.12
N LYS A 1035 23.41 -19.41 -4.69
CA LYS A 1035 23.58 -19.63 -6.12
C LYS A 1035 22.42 -20.45 -6.66
N GLU A 1036 21.85 -19.98 -7.77
CA GLU A 1036 20.90 -20.73 -8.60
C GLU A 1036 21.61 -21.60 -9.65
#